data_AF-A0A7X5TGC1-F1
#
_entry.id   AF-A0A7X5TGC1-F1
#
_cell.length_a   1.000
_cell.length_b   1.000
_cell.length_c   1.000
_cell.angle_alpha   90.00
_cell.angle_beta   90.00
_cell.angle_gamma   90.00
#
_symmetry.space_group_name_H-M   'P 1'
#
loop_
_entity.id
_entity.type
_entity.pdbx_description
1 polymer ?
#
loop_
_entity_poly.entity_id
_entity_poly.type
_entity_poly.pdbx_seq_one_letter_code
_entity_poly.pdbx_strand_id
1 'polypeptide(L)'
;SFTELSSSYRVTRVTVDKEDPLYNNGTDTYTFTATVEDAYGNPVADKPIDIDWQTDKAVAGLKLTKQSSPVSNAQGQVTATLSSTVAVTDVQVSAKTASQPTAVNADKTVSFAELSSSYYVASVTVDVDKDKLRYNNGTDSYTFTATVKDGHGNLVVDQPIEIDWQTDKAEPGLKLTTQSNSVSNAQGQVTATLSSTVAVSDVQVSAKTASQLAAVNANGKVSFTEFSTSYYVASVTVDVDKDKLRYNNGTDSYTFMATVKDGHGNLVVDQPIEIDWQTDKAEPGLTLTKQSNSVSNAQGQVTATLTSTAAVTDVQVSAKTASQQTAVNANGKVSFTELSSSYYVASVTVDLDKDKLRYNNGTDSYTFTATVKDGHGNLVVDQPIEIDWQTDKTEPGLKLTKQSSPVSNAQGQVTATLTSTVAVSDVQVSAKTASQPTAAVNADRKVSFTELSSSYYVASVTVDVDKDKEHYNNGTDSYTFTATVKDGHGNLVVDQPIEIDWQTDKAEPGLTLTTQSNSVSNAQGQVTATLTSTVAVTDVQVSAKTASQQTAAVNADRKVSFAELSSSYRVTRVTVDKEGPLYNNGTDSYTFTATVEDAYGKPVVDKPIEIDWQTDPTVDGLILTKQSNSVSNAQGQVTATLSSTMVAIDVQVSAKTATQQTLMNADKKVSFISPDELASLTVSPDHVTEGEGAEHTYTFTATVKDFSGQAKSGATVAWSATNSEGVTITDKNLVTQVVGDGKTDADGKAQYQIYSKSGGFVAVMVTAKVNDSSVGSKNKTVEIKANEQDVANFFISDYHHKDGESLGRSVPKERMNFGWQRMKFKPEYLHGKIGISGGYIGVYDSSNRNVIDVDGESFQVKKAGMVTLTATFTHPESGRYLKYVIPDVKINHFVIVDSNPIGPGVGYPDLNSRIDMSKPLPRCTRGNRIKESDLGSSIDYLVNDLNLNLMKKGLLGNPNTGLVNKRITMGGLYIAGQEKIQAHLLDNNDLDAVAYAVLCEE
;
A
#
# COMPACT_ATOMS: atom_id res chain seq x y z
N SER A 1 -18.69 65.70 -32.04
CA SER A 1 -17.87 64.61 -32.60
C SER A 1 -16.48 65.17 -32.83
N PHE A 2 -15.52 64.80 -31.98
CA PHE A 2 -14.10 65.03 -32.24
C PHE A 2 -13.49 63.65 -32.42
N THR A 3 -13.12 63.33 -33.65
CA THR A 3 -12.29 62.16 -33.95
C THR A 3 -10.89 62.44 -33.44
N GLU A 4 -10.43 61.69 -32.44
CA GLU A 4 -9.00 61.67 -32.14
C GLU A 4 -8.23 61.26 -33.38
N LEU A 5 -7.26 62.09 -33.76
CA LEU A 5 -6.29 61.76 -34.77
C LEU A 5 -5.32 60.73 -34.18
N SER A 6 -5.03 59.67 -34.93
CA SER A 6 -4.12 58.57 -34.55
C SER A 6 -2.64 58.98 -34.38
N SER A 7 -2.35 60.28 -34.30
CA SER A 7 -1.03 60.88 -34.20
C SER A 7 -0.52 61.04 -32.76
N SER A 8 -1.26 60.56 -31.75
CA SER A 8 -0.95 60.73 -30.31
C SER A 8 -0.52 59.44 -29.60
N TYR A 9 -0.57 58.27 -30.28
CA TYR A 9 -0.31 56.98 -29.66
C TYR A 9 1.19 56.69 -29.52
N ARG A 10 1.59 56.09 -28.39
CA ARG A 10 2.96 55.62 -28.12
C ARG A 10 2.96 54.19 -27.58
N VAL A 11 3.97 53.40 -27.92
CA VAL A 11 4.33 52.19 -27.18
C VAL A 11 4.99 52.61 -25.87
N THR A 12 4.53 52.09 -24.74
CA THR A 12 5.13 52.34 -23.41
C THR A 12 5.88 51.15 -22.83
N ARG A 13 5.52 49.93 -23.25
CA ARG A 13 6.17 48.69 -22.78
C ARG A 13 6.10 47.61 -23.86
N VAL A 14 7.15 46.80 -23.95
CA VAL A 14 7.16 45.55 -24.71
C VAL A 14 7.58 44.42 -23.75
N THR A 15 6.83 43.33 -23.73
CA THR A 15 7.13 42.13 -22.91
C THR A 15 7.16 40.87 -23.76
N VAL A 16 7.91 39.86 -23.35
CA VAL A 16 7.92 38.52 -23.97
C VAL A 16 7.18 37.48 -23.10
N ASP A 17 6.65 36.42 -23.73
CA ASP A 17 5.87 35.36 -23.09
C ASP A 17 6.71 34.27 -22.39
N LYS A 18 7.98 34.12 -22.79
CA LYS A 18 8.89 33.04 -22.34
C LYS A 18 10.31 33.58 -22.19
N GLU A 19 11.06 33.01 -21.24
CA GLU A 19 12.43 33.42 -20.93
C GLU A 19 13.48 32.39 -21.36
N ASP A 20 13.13 31.11 -21.30
CA ASP A 20 14.05 30.02 -21.68
C ASP A 20 14.35 30.03 -23.19
N PRO A 21 15.57 29.64 -23.62
CA PRO A 21 15.91 29.44 -25.02
C PRO A 21 14.99 28.44 -25.73
N LEU A 22 14.44 28.82 -26.88
CA LEU A 22 13.67 27.93 -27.75
C LEU A 22 14.59 27.24 -28.78
N TYR A 23 14.08 26.27 -29.56
CA TYR A 23 14.90 25.60 -30.58
C TYR A 23 14.72 26.21 -31.96
N ASN A 24 15.78 26.17 -32.78
CA ASN A 24 15.78 26.70 -34.14
C ASN A 24 15.03 25.84 -35.18
N ASN A 25 13.89 25.26 -34.80
CA ASN A 25 13.09 24.36 -35.64
C ASN A 25 12.12 25.10 -36.61
N GLY A 26 12.06 26.44 -36.54
CA GLY A 26 11.17 27.29 -37.35
C GLY A 26 9.71 27.34 -36.90
N THR A 27 9.26 26.43 -36.02
CA THR A 27 7.90 26.35 -35.47
C THR A 27 7.78 26.93 -34.07
N ASP A 28 8.84 26.80 -33.26
CA ASP A 28 8.92 27.39 -31.93
C ASP A 28 8.92 28.91 -32.05
N THR A 29 8.10 29.55 -31.20
CA THR A 29 7.87 31.00 -31.26
C THR A 29 7.88 31.63 -29.88
N TYR A 30 8.56 32.78 -29.80
CA TYR A 30 8.33 33.78 -28.75
C TYR A 30 7.19 34.71 -29.18
N THR A 31 6.34 35.09 -28.24
CA THR A 31 5.27 36.07 -28.43
C THR A 31 5.61 37.36 -27.72
N PHE A 32 5.85 38.41 -28.49
CA PHE A 32 6.10 39.75 -27.95
C PHE A 32 4.80 40.54 -27.92
N THR A 33 4.57 41.27 -26.83
CA THR A 33 3.36 42.08 -26.59
C THR A 33 3.73 43.53 -26.35
N ALA A 34 3.33 44.43 -27.25
CA ALA A 34 3.50 45.87 -27.10
C ALA A 34 2.24 46.49 -26.49
N THR A 35 2.40 47.30 -25.43
CA THR A 35 1.32 48.07 -24.80
C THR A 35 1.31 49.50 -25.36
N VAL A 36 0.16 49.97 -25.83
CA VAL A 36 -0.02 51.26 -26.50
C VAL A 36 -0.95 52.17 -25.70
N GLU A 37 -0.49 53.40 -25.44
CA GLU A 37 -1.23 54.42 -24.69
C GLU A 37 -1.47 55.70 -25.51
N ASP A 38 -2.54 56.41 -25.18
CA ASP A 38 -2.85 57.75 -25.68
C ASP A 38 -1.98 58.85 -25.01
N ALA A 39 -2.16 60.10 -25.43
CA ALA A 39 -1.44 61.25 -24.86
C ALA A 39 -1.75 61.51 -23.36
N TYR A 40 -2.80 60.92 -22.80
CA TYR A 40 -3.24 61.07 -21.41
C TYR A 40 -2.82 59.89 -20.52
N GLY A 41 -2.27 58.81 -21.10
CA GLY A 41 -1.84 57.61 -20.38
C GLY A 41 -2.90 56.50 -20.29
N ASN A 42 -3.99 56.58 -21.06
CA ASN A 42 -4.98 55.51 -21.12
C ASN A 42 -4.58 54.46 -22.18
N PRO A 43 -4.86 53.17 -21.95
CA PRO A 43 -4.66 52.14 -22.97
C PRO A 43 -5.59 52.36 -24.17
N VAL A 44 -5.04 52.28 -25.39
CA VAL A 44 -5.80 52.52 -26.63
C VAL A 44 -6.58 51.26 -27.01
N ALA A 45 -7.80 51.09 -26.49
CA ALA A 45 -8.61 49.89 -26.71
C ALA A 45 -9.34 49.83 -28.07
N ASP A 46 -9.39 48.64 -28.67
CA ASP A 46 -10.17 48.28 -29.86
C ASP A 46 -9.96 49.20 -31.08
N LYS A 47 -8.73 49.68 -31.29
CA LYS A 47 -8.34 50.50 -32.44
C LYS A 47 -7.38 49.75 -33.37
N PRO A 48 -7.47 49.96 -34.69
CA PRO A 48 -6.38 49.58 -35.59
C PRO A 48 -5.12 50.41 -35.26
N ILE A 49 -4.03 49.74 -34.91
CA ILE A 49 -2.73 50.37 -34.59
C ILE A 49 -1.64 49.59 -35.32
N ASP A 50 -0.99 50.21 -36.31
CA ASP A 50 0.19 49.61 -36.92
C ASP A 50 1.40 49.86 -36.03
N ILE A 51 2.11 48.78 -35.70
CA ILE A 51 3.30 48.77 -34.87
C ILE A 51 4.49 48.36 -35.73
N ASP A 52 5.52 49.19 -35.71
CA ASP A 52 6.81 48.92 -36.34
C ASP A 52 7.66 48.08 -35.39
N TRP A 53 7.63 46.77 -35.64
CA TRP A 53 8.35 45.73 -34.90
C TRP A 53 9.69 45.45 -35.56
N GLN A 54 10.78 45.46 -34.78
CA GLN A 54 12.14 45.25 -35.28
C GLN A 54 12.96 44.32 -34.36
N THR A 55 14.03 43.76 -34.91
CA THR A 55 15.09 43.02 -34.20
C THR A 55 16.41 43.76 -34.35
N ASP A 56 17.29 43.66 -33.35
CA ASP A 56 18.67 44.17 -33.43
C ASP A 56 19.55 43.34 -34.39
N LYS A 57 19.25 42.05 -34.55
CA LYS A 57 19.99 41.09 -35.37
C LYS A 57 19.23 40.70 -36.63
N ALA A 58 19.87 40.89 -37.79
CA ALA A 58 19.37 40.43 -39.09
C ALA A 58 20.08 39.13 -39.51
N VAL A 59 19.57 37.98 -39.03
CA VAL A 59 20.13 36.65 -39.35
C VAL A 59 19.24 35.91 -40.34
N ALA A 60 19.83 35.34 -41.40
CA ALA A 60 19.08 34.54 -42.37
C ALA A 60 18.49 33.29 -41.71
N GLY A 61 17.15 33.23 -41.61
CA GLY A 61 16.42 32.17 -40.91
C GLY A 61 15.66 32.66 -39.67
N LEU A 62 16.04 33.81 -39.11
CA LEU A 62 15.29 34.50 -38.05
C LEU A 62 14.13 35.29 -38.68
N LYS A 63 12.90 35.09 -38.20
CA LYS A 63 11.68 35.64 -38.78
C LYS A 63 10.77 36.26 -37.73
N LEU A 64 10.63 37.58 -37.77
CA LEU A 64 9.64 38.32 -37.00
C LEU A 64 8.34 38.46 -37.82
N THR A 65 7.24 37.97 -37.30
CA THR A 65 5.91 37.94 -37.95
C THR A 65 4.95 38.84 -37.17
N LYS A 66 4.60 40.00 -37.72
CA LYS A 66 3.59 40.89 -37.15
C LYS A 66 2.16 40.47 -37.54
N GLN A 67 1.19 40.77 -36.67
CA GLN A 67 -0.22 40.58 -36.98
C GLN A 67 -0.64 41.36 -38.24
N SER A 68 -1.42 40.74 -39.12
CA SER A 68 -2.03 41.39 -40.28
C SER A 68 -3.20 42.26 -39.84
N SER A 69 -3.09 43.58 -40.05
CA SER A 69 -4.06 44.59 -39.58
C SER A 69 -4.30 44.53 -38.06
N PRO A 70 -3.29 44.86 -37.22
CA PRO A 70 -3.41 44.71 -35.78
C PRO A 70 -4.47 45.64 -35.21
N VAL A 71 -5.36 45.07 -34.40
CA VAL A 71 -6.31 45.80 -33.55
C VAL A 71 -5.90 45.56 -32.11
N SER A 72 -5.73 46.63 -31.35
CA SER A 72 -5.36 46.55 -29.93
C SER A 72 -6.50 45.97 -29.10
N ASN A 73 -6.18 45.12 -28.12
CA ASN A 73 -7.17 44.61 -27.16
C ASN A 73 -7.63 45.70 -26.16
N ALA A 74 -8.54 45.33 -25.24
CA ALA A 74 -9.05 46.23 -24.19
C ALA A 74 -7.98 46.84 -23.26
N GLN A 75 -6.76 46.28 -23.25
CA GLN A 75 -5.60 46.75 -22.48
C GLN A 75 -4.60 47.53 -23.37
N GLY A 76 -4.97 47.87 -24.60
CA GLY A 76 -4.12 48.60 -25.54
C GLY A 76 -3.00 47.75 -26.15
N GLN A 77 -3.10 46.42 -26.13
CA GLN A 77 -2.00 45.52 -26.49
C GLN A 77 -2.09 44.99 -27.93
N VAL A 78 -0.95 44.90 -28.60
CA VAL A 78 -0.73 44.32 -29.93
C VAL A 78 0.41 43.31 -29.86
N THR A 79 0.39 42.22 -30.64
CA THR A 79 1.43 41.18 -30.59
C THR A 79 2.17 40.95 -31.91
N ALA A 80 3.36 40.35 -31.80
CA ALA A 80 4.15 39.79 -32.89
C ALA A 80 4.84 38.51 -32.42
N THR A 81 5.11 37.58 -33.34
CA THR A 81 5.83 36.34 -33.03
C THR A 81 7.20 36.30 -33.69
N LEU A 82 8.20 35.78 -32.99
CA LEU A 82 9.55 35.56 -33.50
C LEU A 82 9.82 34.06 -33.55
N SER A 83 10.22 33.52 -34.70
CA SER A 83 10.78 32.16 -34.83
C SER A 83 12.14 32.18 -35.53
N SER A 84 12.92 31.11 -35.41
CA SER A 84 14.19 30.97 -36.13
C SER A 84 14.37 29.56 -36.69
N THR A 85 15.01 29.46 -37.88
CA THR A 85 15.55 28.21 -38.43
C THR A 85 17.06 28.06 -38.21
N VAL A 86 17.70 29.01 -37.53
CA VAL A 86 19.14 29.05 -37.22
C VAL A 86 19.37 29.35 -35.74
N ALA A 87 20.43 28.79 -35.16
CA ALA A 87 20.82 29.13 -33.80
C ALA A 87 21.26 30.60 -33.72
N VAL A 88 20.75 31.34 -32.74
CA VAL A 88 21.06 32.76 -32.53
C VAL A 88 20.80 33.12 -31.07
N THR A 89 21.81 33.64 -30.36
CA THR A 89 21.68 34.09 -28.97
C THR A 89 21.32 35.57 -28.89
N ASP A 90 20.76 35.99 -27.76
CA ASP A 90 20.61 37.37 -27.32
C ASP A 90 19.96 38.30 -28.37
N VAL A 91 18.84 37.88 -28.97
CA VAL A 91 18.05 38.72 -29.89
C VAL A 91 17.23 39.71 -29.06
N GLN A 92 17.39 41.00 -29.34
CA GLN A 92 16.57 42.07 -28.78
C GLN A 92 15.46 42.45 -29.76
N VAL A 93 14.21 42.23 -29.38
CA VAL A 93 13.04 42.77 -30.10
C VAL A 93 12.72 44.16 -29.54
N SER A 94 12.26 45.07 -30.40
CA SER A 94 11.72 46.37 -30.00
C SER A 94 10.55 46.83 -30.88
N ALA A 95 9.73 47.74 -30.38
CA ALA A 95 8.51 48.20 -31.04
C ALA A 95 8.28 49.72 -30.91
N LYS A 96 7.63 50.33 -31.91
CA LYS A 96 7.16 51.73 -31.87
C LYS A 96 5.90 51.94 -32.71
N THR A 97 5.16 53.00 -32.43
CA THR A 97 4.17 53.56 -33.37
C THR A 97 4.85 54.43 -34.43
N ALA A 98 4.19 54.68 -35.56
CA ALA A 98 4.72 55.54 -36.62
C ALA A 98 5.00 57.00 -36.18
N SER A 99 4.32 57.48 -35.14
CA SER A 99 4.50 58.80 -34.52
C SER A 99 5.61 58.86 -33.46
N GLN A 100 6.20 57.72 -33.08
CA GLN A 100 7.18 57.62 -32.00
C GLN A 100 8.61 57.55 -32.55
N PRO A 101 9.53 58.46 -32.15
CA PRO A 101 10.87 58.53 -32.74
C PRO A 101 11.80 57.40 -32.32
N THR A 102 11.64 56.87 -31.11
CA THR A 102 12.51 55.84 -30.50
C THR A 102 11.71 54.60 -30.13
N ALA A 103 12.20 53.42 -30.53
CA ALA A 103 11.58 52.15 -30.17
C ALA A 103 11.76 51.80 -28.68
N VAL A 104 10.77 51.10 -28.13
CA VAL A 104 10.81 50.51 -26.80
C VAL A 104 11.31 49.08 -26.94
N ASN A 105 12.42 48.77 -26.27
CA ASN A 105 12.94 47.41 -26.20
C ASN A 105 11.98 46.51 -25.40
N ALA A 106 11.91 45.24 -25.81
CA ALA A 106 11.40 44.19 -24.94
C ALA A 106 12.19 44.15 -23.63
N ASP A 107 11.50 43.82 -22.55
CA ASP A 107 12.06 43.68 -21.20
C ASP A 107 13.21 42.65 -21.11
N LYS A 108 13.27 41.69 -22.03
CA LYS A 108 14.31 40.64 -22.10
C LYS A 108 14.78 40.39 -23.53
N THR A 109 16.02 39.94 -23.66
CA THR A 109 16.55 39.30 -24.88
C THR A 109 16.17 37.82 -24.93
N VAL A 110 16.06 37.25 -26.13
CA VAL A 110 15.70 35.83 -26.33
C VAL A 110 16.71 35.10 -27.20
N SER A 111 16.76 33.77 -27.10
CA SER A 111 17.74 32.94 -27.82
C SER A 111 17.09 31.72 -28.48
N PHE A 112 17.58 31.35 -29.66
CA PHE A 112 17.29 30.07 -30.30
C PHE A 112 18.54 29.18 -30.24
N ALA A 113 18.43 28.04 -29.57
CA ALA A 113 19.45 27.00 -29.51
C ALA A 113 19.39 26.06 -30.73
N GLU A 114 20.48 25.34 -30.99
CA GLU A 114 20.55 24.35 -32.07
C GLU A 114 19.83 23.05 -31.69
N LEU A 115 18.88 22.61 -32.51
CA LEU A 115 18.19 21.33 -32.35
C LEU A 115 19.10 20.18 -32.81
N SER A 116 19.50 19.30 -31.88
CA SER A 116 20.27 18.10 -32.24
C SER A 116 19.40 17.10 -32.99
N SER A 117 19.81 16.74 -34.21
CA SER A 117 19.20 15.67 -35.00
C SER A 117 19.74 14.27 -34.68
N SER A 118 20.63 14.18 -33.69
CA SER A 118 21.28 12.92 -33.27
C SER A 118 20.75 12.47 -31.91
N TYR A 119 20.44 11.18 -31.78
CA TYR A 119 19.92 10.58 -30.57
C TYR A 119 20.54 9.20 -30.31
N TYR A 120 20.55 8.78 -29.04
CA TYR A 120 21.18 7.57 -28.55
C TYR A 120 20.39 6.96 -27.36
N VAL A 121 20.35 5.63 -27.25
CA VAL A 121 19.88 4.95 -26.04
C VAL A 121 20.88 5.23 -24.91
N ALA A 122 20.42 5.87 -23.85
CA ALA A 122 21.22 6.20 -22.67
C ALA A 122 21.19 5.11 -21.60
N SER A 123 20.06 4.40 -21.46
CA SER A 123 19.88 3.30 -20.51
C SER A 123 18.80 2.34 -21.00
N VAL A 124 18.89 1.08 -20.55
CA VAL A 124 17.83 0.07 -20.71
C VAL A 124 17.53 -0.52 -19.33
N THR A 125 16.27 -0.54 -18.95
CA THR A 125 15.80 -1.17 -17.69
C THR A 125 14.84 -2.31 -17.99
N VAL A 126 14.76 -3.28 -17.09
CA VAL A 126 13.76 -4.35 -17.11
C VAL A 126 12.90 -4.31 -15.85
N ASP A 127 11.59 -4.47 -16.02
CA ASP A 127 10.66 -4.64 -14.90
C ASP A 127 10.66 -6.11 -14.43
N VAL A 128 11.08 -6.34 -13.20
CA VAL A 128 11.23 -7.68 -12.59
C VAL A 128 10.68 -7.69 -11.18
N ASP A 129 9.44 -8.13 -11.08
CA ASP A 129 8.86 -8.70 -9.86
C ASP A 129 9.61 -10.00 -9.51
N LYS A 130 10.40 -9.92 -8.43
CA LYS A 130 11.37 -10.96 -7.99
C LYS A 130 10.70 -12.17 -7.35
N ASP A 131 9.46 -12.02 -6.86
CA ASP A 131 8.75 -13.09 -6.13
C ASP A 131 7.92 -13.99 -7.05
N LYS A 132 7.78 -13.60 -8.32
CA LYS A 132 6.95 -14.32 -9.30
C LYS A 132 7.80 -14.82 -10.47
N LEU A 133 7.96 -16.14 -10.57
CA LEU A 133 8.58 -16.79 -11.72
C LEU A 133 7.85 -16.45 -13.04
N ARG A 134 8.57 -16.56 -14.16
CA ARG A 134 7.99 -16.52 -15.52
C ARG A 134 8.34 -17.82 -16.21
N TYR A 135 7.35 -18.43 -16.86
CA TYR A 135 7.49 -19.73 -17.49
C TYR A 135 7.56 -19.62 -19.01
N ASN A 136 8.10 -20.63 -19.69
CA ASN A 136 8.15 -20.68 -21.14
C ASN A 136 6.81 -21.06 -21.80
N ASN A 137 5.70 -20.48 -21.34
CA ASN A 137 4.35 -20.72 -21.84
C ASN A 137 3.97 -19.85 -23.07
N GLY A 138 4.86 -18.96 -23.51
CA GLY A 138 4.66 -18.02 -24.62
C GLY A 138 3.81 -16.78 -24.29
N THR A 139 3.10 -16.77 -23.16
CA THR A 139 2.26 -15.64 -22.69
C THR A 139 2.92 -14.81 -21.60
N ASP A 140 3.71 -15.44 -20.74
CA ASP A 140 4.55 -14.76 -19.76
C ASP A 140 5.60 -13.95 -20.51
N SER A 141 5.84 -12.72 -20.05
CA SER A 141 6.80 -11.82 -20.67
C SER A 141 7.47 -10.89 -19.68
N TYR A 142 8.62 -10.37 -20.08
CA TYR A 142 9.34 -9.29 -19.42
C TYR A 142 9.27 -8.03 -20.27
N THR A 143 8.98 -6.89 -19.64
CA THR A 143 8.96 -5.58 -20.31
C THR A 143 10.30 -4.89 -20.09
N PHE A 144 10.89 -4.44 -21.19
CA PHE A 144 12.13 -3.67 -21.22
C PHE A 144 11.84 -2.25 -21.70
N THR A 145 12.49 -1.27 -21.07
CA THR A 145 12.31 0.16 -21.33
C THR A 145 13.65 0.79 -21.65
N ALA A 146 13.80 1.33 -22.86
CA ALA A 146 14.96 2.08 -23.29
C ALA A 146 14.69 3.58 -23.10
N THR A 147 15.58 4.30 -22.44
CA THR A 147 15.54 5.77 -22.33
C THR A 147 16.47 6.37 -23.37
N VAL A 148 15.96 7.32 -24.17
CA VAL A 148 16.64 7.90 -25.33
C VAL A 148 16.96 9.37 -25.07
N LYS A 149 18.20 9.76 -25.38
CA LYS A 149 18.71 11.13 -25.24
C LYS A 149 19.21 11.69 -26.56
N ASP A 150 19.14 13.01 -26.70
CA ASP A 150 19.74 13.74 -27.82
C ASP A 150 21.26 13.88 -27.65
N GLY A 151 21.96 14.33 -28.69
CA GLY A 151 23.42 14.58 -28.63
C GLY A 151 23.88 15.64 -27.61
N HIS A 152 22.96 16.32 -26.92
CA HIS A 152 23.24 17.26 -25.83
C HIS A 152 22.93 16.67 -24.43
N GLY A 153 22.39 15.45 -24.35
CA GLY A 153 22.06 14.76 -23.11
C GLY A 153 20.63 15.01 -22.59
N ASN A 154 19.78 15.71 -23.35
CA ASN A 154 18.36 15.94 -23.04
C ASN A 154 17.53 14.70 -23.41
N LEU A 155 16.35 14.54 -22.80
CA LEU A 155 15.41 13.46 -23.17
C LEU A 155 14.76 13.77 -24.51
N VAL A 156 14.70 12.78 -25.42
CA VAL A 156 13.99 12.93 -26.69
C VAL A 156 12.52 12.58 -26.49
N VAL A 157 11.64 13.58 -26.42
CA VAL A 157 10.21 13.43 -26.06
C VAL A 157 9.29 13.57 -27.27
N ASP A 158 8.24 12.73 -27.33
CA ASP A 158 7.16 12.73 -28.34
C ASP A 158 7.66 12.68 -29.81
N GLN A 159 8.85 12.12 -30.04
CA GLN A 159 9.43 11.92 -31.37
C GLN A 159 9.32 10.45 -31.80
N PRO A 160 9.15 10.16 -33.10
CA PRO A 160 9.32 8.82 -33.64
C PRO A 160 10.80 8.42 -33.59
N ILE A 161 11.11 7.32 -32.90
CA ILE A 161 12.47 6.83 -32.66
C ILE A 161 12.54 5.35 -33.01
N GLU A 162 13.41 5.00 -33.97
CA GLU A 162 13.69 3.60 -34.29
C GLU A 162 14.80 3.05 -33.37
N ILE A 163 14.45 2.03 -32.58
CA ILE A 163 15.36 1.33 -31.67
C ILE A 163 15.54 -0.11 -32.15
N ASP A 164 16.79 -0.48 -32.42
CA ASP A 164 17.22 -1.85 -32.69
C ASP A 164 17.40 -2.60 -31.36
N TRP A 165 16.41 -3.44 -31.05
CA TRP A 165 16.36 -4.28 -29.85
C TRP A 165 16.88 -5.69 -30.16
N GLN A 166 17.78 -6.20 -29.31
CA GLN A 166 18.43 -7.50 -29.52
C GLN A 166 18.57 -8.30 -28.22
N THR A 167 18.86 -9.60 -28.37
CA THR A 167 19.12 -10.55 -27.28
C THR A 167 20.50 -11.20 -27.48
N ASP A 168 21.17 -11.57 -26.39
CA ASP A 168 22.44 -12.31 -26.45
C ASP A 168 22.28 -13.79 -26.85
N LYS A 169 21.06 -14.33 -26.71
CA LYS A 169 20.69 -15.71 -27.05
C LYS A 169 19.60 -15.74 -28.12
N ALA A 170 19.78 -16.58 -29.14
CA ALA A 170 18.83 -16.76 -30.23
C ALA A 170 18.27 -18.19 -30.22
N GLU A 171 17.35 -18.47 -29.29
CA GLU A 171 16.74 -19.79 -29.13
C GLU A 171 15.42 -19.93 -29.93
N PRO A 172 15.15 -21.06 -30.60
CA PRO A 172 13.89 -21.30 -31.33
C PRO A 172 12.66 -21.35 -30.41
N GLY A 173 12.09 -20.18 -30.12
CA GLY A 173 10.95 -20.01 -29.21
C GLY A 173 11.05 -18.76 -28.34
N LEU A 174 12.25 -18.18 -28.20
CA LEU A 174 12.45 -16.87 -27.59
C LEU A 174 12.04 -15.78 -28.58
N LYS A 175 11.11 -14.91 -28.18
CA LYS A 175 10.52 -13.88 -29.06
C LYS A 175 10.59 -12.50 -28.41
N LEU A 176 11.39 -11.63 -29.02
CA LEU A 176 11.41 -10.19 -28.72
C LEU A 176 10.40 -9.48 -29.62
N THR A 177 9.50 -8.69 -29.03
CA THR A 177 8.43 -7.97 -29.71
C THR A 177 8.59 -6.47 -29.43
N THR A 178 8.71 -5.68 -30.49
CA THR A 178 8.92 -4.23 -30.43
C THR A 178 7.68 -3.47 -30.92
N GLN A 179 7.56 -2.20 -30.55
CA GLN A 179 6.49 -1.33 -31.06
C GLN A 179 6.86 -0.78 -32.45
N SER A 180 6.09 -1.14 -33.47
CA SER A 180 6.19 -0.57 -34.82
C SER A 180 5.98 0.95 -34.78
N ASN A 181 6.89 1.72 -35.38
CA ASN A 181 6.88 3.19 -35.34
C ASN A 181 6.84 3.75 -33.90
N SER A 182 7.68 3.20 -33.02
CA SER A 182 7.84 3.65 -31.63
C SER A 182 7.96 5.18 -31.53
N VAL A 183 7.09 5.80 -30.73
CA VAL A 183 7.20 7.21 -30.34
C VAL A 183 7.64 7.27 -28.88
N SER A 184 8.66 8.07 -28.58
CA SER A 184 9.13 8.24 -27.21
C SER A 184 8.09 8.99 -26.36
N ASN A 185 7.87 8.53 -25.12
CA ASN A 185 6.95 9.21 -24.21
C ASN A 185 7.52 10.52 -23.61
N ALA A 186 6.77 11.16 -22.72
CA ALA A 186 7.17 12.35 -21.95
C ALA A 186 8.45 12.20 -21.10
N GLN A 187 8.94 10.97 -20.90
CA GLN A 187 10.18 10.64 -20.19
C GLN A 187 11.29 10.19 -21.15
N GLY A 188 11.09 10.32 -22.46
CA GLY A 188 12.01 9.90 -23.50
C GLY A 188 12.15 8.38 -23.65
N GLN A 189 11.12 7.61 -23.30
CA GLN A 189 11.18 6.15 -23.22
C GLN A 189 10.44 5.43 -24.35
N VAL A 190 11.00 4.28 -24.75
CA VAL A 190 10.43 3.32 -25.72
C VAL A 190 10.48 1.91 -25.10
N THR A 191 9.46 1.07 -25.35
CA THR A 191 9.36 -0.26 -24.72
C THR A 191 9.38 -1.43 -25.70
N ALA A 192 9.95 -2.55 -25.28
CA ALA A 192 9.87 -3.86 -25.94
C ALA A 192 9.50 -4.96 -24.94
N THR A 193 8.88 -6.05 -25.42
CA THR A 193 8.54 -7.20 -24.59
C THR A 193 9.22 -8.47 -25.08
N LEU A 194 9.79 -9.25 -24.15
CA LEU A 194 10.38 -10.55 -24.42
C LEU A 194 9.44 -11.63 -23.86
N SER A 195 9.06 -12.61 -24.67
CA SER A 195 8.40 -13.85 -24.20
C SER A 195 9.15 -15.08 -24.71
N SER A 196 8.89 -16.26 -24.14
CA SER A 196 9.52 -17.50 -24.60
C SER A 196 8.57 -18.69 -24.59
N THR A 197 8.70 -19.57 -25.59
CA THR A 197 8.13 -20.93 -25.58
C THR A 197 9.16 -22.01 -25.26
N VAL A 198 10.42 -21.65 -24.99
CA VAL A 198 11.50 -22.56 -24.56
C VAL A 198 12.11 -22.12 -23.23
N ALA A 199 12.48 -23.08 -22.37
CA ALA A 199 13.15 -22.78 -21.11
C ALA A 199 14.55 -22.21 -21.40
N VAL A 200 14.86 -21.04 -20.86
CA VAL A 200 16.12 -20.33 -21.13
C VAL A 200 16.49 -19.46 -19.94
N SER A 201 17.69 -19.64 -19.39
CA SER A 201 18.21 -18.81 -18.30
C SER A 201 19.01 -17.62 -18.83
N ASP A 202 19.25 -16.62 -17.98
CA ASP A 202 20.29 -15.59 -18.15
C ASP A 202 20.31 -14.85 -19.52
N VAL A 203 19.12 -14.58 -20.07
CA VAL A 203 18.97 -13.80 -21.31
C VAL A 203 19.26 -12.33 -21.00
N GLN A 204 20.21 -11.76 -21.74
CA GLN A 204 20.50 -10.33 -21.75
C GLN A 204 19.80 -9.69 -22.95
N VAL A 205 18.87 -8.76 -22.70
CA VAL A 205 18.36 -7.85 -23.72
C VAL A 205 19.27 -6.62 -23.78
N SER A 206 19.44 -6.05 -24.97
CA SER A 206 20.10 -4.77 -25.19
C SER A 206 19.43 -3.99 -26.32
N ALA A 207 19.65 -2.68 -26.36
CA ALA A 207 19.02 -1.78 -27.32
C ALA A 207 20.02 -0.72 -27.84
N LYS A 208 19.82 -0.27 -29.08
CA LYS A 208 20.58 0.82 -29.69
C LYS A 208 19.77 1.60 -30.72
N THR A 209 20.20 2.82 -31.02
CA THR A 209 19.78 3.55 -32.23
C THR A 209 20.62 3.14 -33.44
N ALA A 210 20.18 3.46 -34.66
CA ALA A 210 20.95 3.20 -35.88
C ALA A 210 22.31 3.93 -35.91
N SER A 211 22.46 5.04 -35.19
CA SER A 211 23.70 5.81 -35.04
C SER A 211 24.67 5.24 -33.98
N GLN A 212 24.19 4.37 -33.08
CA GLN A 212 25.01 3.75 -32.04
C GLN A 212 25.74 2.50 -32.54
N LEU A 213 27.07 2.49 -32.44
CA LEU A 213 27.90 1.33 -32.79
C LEU A 213 27.75 0.16 -31.79
N ALA A 214 27.49 0.45 -30.52
CA ALA A 214 27.34 -0.53 -29.45
C ALA A 214 25.95 -0.42 -28.81
N ALA A 215 25.36 -1.58 -28.45
CA ALA A 215 24.10 -1.64 -27.74
C ALA A 215 24.25 -1.52 -26.23
N VAL A 216 23.29 -0.85 -25.60
CA VAL A 216 23.19 -0.69 -24.15
C VAL A 216 22.45 -1.89 -23.58
N ASN A 217 23.11 -2.63 -22.68
CA ASN A 217 22.52 -3.75 -21.99
C ASN A 217 21.45 -3.30 -20.98
N ALA A 218 20.39 -4.08 -20.85
CA ALA A 218 19.44 -3.96 -19.75
C ALA A 218 20.14 -4.14 -18.39
N ASN A 219 19.68 -3.39 -17.38
CA ASN A 219 20.17 -3.42 -16.00
C ASN A 219 20.05 -4.79 -15.28
N GLY A 220 19.40 -5.78 -15.88
CA GLY A 220 19.29 -7.14 -15.38
C GLY A 220 19.12 -8.16 -16.50
N LYS A 221 19.47 -9.41 -16.20
CA LYS A 221 19.16 -10.57 -17.04
C LYS A 221 17.85 -11.21 -16.60
N VAL A 222 17.17 -11.88 -17.53
CA VAL A 222 15.89 -12.56 -17.27
C VAL A 222 15.95 -14.03 -17.64
N SER A 223 15.06 -14.83 -17.06
CA SER A 223 14.99 -16.28 -17.29
C SER A 223 13.54 -16.73 -17.45
N PHE A 224 13.30 -17.64 -18.38
CA PHE A 224 12.04 -18.38 -18.49
C PHE A 224 12.26 -19.80 -17.98
N THR A 225 11.59 -20.14 -16.88
CA THR A 225 11.61 -21.49 -16.28
C THR A 225 10.75 -22.44 -17.12
N GLU A 226 11.06 -23.74 -17.08
CA GLU A 226 10.26 -24.75 -17.77
C GLU A 226 8.83 -24.85 -17.19
N PHE A 227 7.82 -24.63 -18.04
CA PHE A 227 6.41 -24.77 -17.73
C PHE A 227 6.05 -26.26 -17.64
N SER A 228 6.02 -26.79 -16.42
CA SER A 228 5.61 -28.18 -16.23
C SER A 228 4.11 -28.33 -16.48
N THR A 229 3.76 -29.00 -17.58
CA THR A 229 2.38 -29.42 -17.88
C THR A 229 1.96 -30.67 -17.09
N SER A 230 2.87 -31.26 -16.33
CA SER A 230 2.60 -32.43 -15.50
C SER A 230 2.51 -32.06 -14.02
N TYR A 231 1.46 -32.58 -13.39
CA TYR A 231 1.14 -32.36 -11.99
C TYR A 231 0.78 -33.68 -11.32
N TYR A 232 0.99 -33.76 -10.01
CA TYR A 232 0.78 -34.96 -9.19
C TYR A 232 0.20 -34.60 -7.82
N VAL A 233 -0.70 -35.44 -7.28
CA VAL A 233 -1.13 -35.35 -5.88
C VAL A 233 0.06 -35.71 -4.98
N ALA A 234 0.49 -34.78 -4.14
CA ALA A 234 1.60 -34.96 -3.21
C ALA A 234 1.14 -35.51 -1.84
N SER A 235 -0.06 -35.13 -1.40
CA SER A 235 -0.67 -35.60 -0.16
C SER A 235 -2.19 -35.50 -0.22
N VAL A 236 -2.89 -36.37 0.52
CA VAL A 236 -4.32 -36.26 0.77
C VAL A 236 -4.55 -36.21 2.27
N THR A 237 -5.37 -35.27 2.72
CA THR A 237 -5.72 -35.08 4.13
C THR A 237 -7.22 -35.11 4.32
N VAL A 238 -7.68 -35.59 5.47
CA VAL A 238 -9.08 -35.52 5.91
C VAL A 238 -9.18 -34.74 7.22
N ASP A 239 -10.15 -33.84 7.31
CA ASP A 239 -10.49 -33.17 8.57
C ASP A 239 -11.49 -34.03 9.36
N VAL A 240 -11.07 -34.45 10.55
CA VAL A 240 -11.82 -35.37 11.41
C VAL A 240 -11.75 -34.88 12.86
N ASP A 241 -12.80 -34.18 13.27
CA ASP A 241 -13.27 -34.25 14.65
C ASP A 241 -13.47 -35.73 15.03
N LYS A 242 -12.63 -36.23 15.93
CA LYS A 242 -12.56 -37.64 16.36
C LYS A 242 -13.62 -38.00 17.39
N ASP A 243 -14.15 -37.01 18.10
CA ASP A 243 -15.15 -37.20 19.15
C ASP A 243 -16.57 -37.19 18.57
N LYS A 244 -16.73 -36.71 17.33
CA LYS A 244 -17.99 -36.70 16.59
C LYS A 244 -18.18 -37.94 15.70
N LEU A 245 -19.02 -38.88 16.16
CA LEU A 245 -19.59 -39.92 15.32
C LEU A 245 -20.37 -39.31 14.14
N ARG A 246 -20.27 -39.96 12.98
CA ARG A 246 -21.02 -39.64 11.76
C ARG A 246 -21.82 -40.86 11.34
N TYR A 247 -23.07 -40.65 10.96
CA TYR A 247 -24.04 -41.71 10.68
C TYR A 247 -24.31 -41.86 9.19
N ASN A 248 -24.82 -43.01 8.77
CA ASN A 248 -25.22 -43.27 7.39
C ASN A 248 -26.57 -42.62 7.00
N ASN A 249 -26.78 -41.36 7.38
CA ASN A 249 -28.01 -40.60 7.11
C ASN A 249 -28.02 -39.90 5.72
N GLY A 250 -26.93 -39.99 4.95
CA GLY A 250 -26.75 -39.32 3.66
C GLY A 250 -26.41 -37.83 3.73
N THR A 251 -26.45 -37.21 4.92
CA THR A 251 -26.16 -35.77 5.13
C THR A 251 -24.87 -35.52 5.91
N ASP A 252 -24.51 -36.42 6.82
CA ASP A 252 -23.21 -36.42 7.49
C ASP A 252 -22.12 -36.66 6.45
N SER A 253 -20.99 -35.97 6.62
CA SER A 253 -19.92 -35.98 5.63
C SER A 253 -18.51 -35.90 6.21
N TYR A 254 -17.55 -36.29 5.39
CA TYR A 254 -16.12 -36.06 5.56
C TYR A 254 -15.58 -35.29 4.37
N THR A 255 -14.79 -34.24 4.63
CA THR A 255 -14.13 -33.45 3.58
C THR A 255 -12.66 -33.83 3.47
N PHE A 256 -12.24 -34.12 2.24
CA PHE A 256 -10.88 -34.50 1.87
C PHE A 256 -10.25 -33.39 1.03
N MET A 257 -8.96 -33.15 1.25
CA MET A 257 -8.15 -32.15 0.55
C MET A 257 -6.91 -32.82 -0.05
N ALA A 258 -6.77 -32.75 -1.37
CA ALA A 258 -5.59 -33.22 -2.09
C ALA A 258 -4.68 -32.02 -2.41
N THR A 259 -3.45 -32.04 -1.92
CA THR A 259 -2.42 -31.04 -2.28
C THR A 259 -1.72 -31.48 -3.55
N VAL A 260 -1.68 -30.61 -4.56
CA VAL A 260 -1.16 -30.89 -5.90
C VAL A 260 0.14 -30.13 -6.12
N LYS A 261 1.13 -30.83 -6.69
CA LYS A 261 2.44 -30.27 -7.04
C LYS A 261 2.76 -30.47 -8.52
N ASP A 262 3.54 -29.55 -9.08
CA ASP A 262 4.09 -29.69 -10.43
C ASP A 262 5.23 -30.73 -10.46
N GLY A 263 5.70 -31.11 -11.64
CA GLY A 263 6.84 -32.03 -11.80
C GLY A 263 8.15 -31.59 -11.13
N HIS A 264 8.26 -30.35 -10.66
CA HIS A 264 9.41 -29.78 -9.96
C HIS A 264 9.23 -29.71 -8.43
N GLY A 265 8.04 -30.03 -7.92
CA GLY A 265 7.72 -30.03 -6.49
C GLY A 265 7.14 -28.72 -5.93
N ASN A 266 6.84 -27.75 -6.79
CA ASN A 266 6.13 -26.50 -6.45
C ASN A 266 4.63 -26.77 -6.29
N LEU A 267 3.92 -25.93 -5.53
CA LEU A 267 2.46 -26.00 -5.44
C LEU A 267 1.82 -25.49 -6.74
N VAL A 268 0.83 -26.21 -7.26
CA VAL A 268 0.06 -25.76 -8.44
C VAL A 268 -1.10 -24.91 -7.95
N VAL A 269 -1.05 -23.59 -8.15
CA VAL A 269 -2.01 -22.61 -7.59
C VAL A 269 -2.88 -21.99 -8.69
N ASP A 270 -4.17 -21.79 -8.41
CA ASP A 270 -5.18 -21.15 -9.26
C ASP A 270 -5.32 -21.74 -10.67
N GLN A 271 -4.92 -23.00 -10.85
CA GLN A 271 -5.05 -23.75 -12.10
C GLN A 271 -6.26 -24.70 -12.06
N PRO A 272 -6.97 -24.90 -13.18
CA PRO A 272 -7.90 -26.02 -13.34
C PRO A 272 -7.13 -27.35 -13.29
N ILE A 273 -7.47 -28.22 -12.33
CA ILE A 273 -6.80 -29.50 -12.11
C ILE A 273 -7.85 -30.60 -11.97
N GLU A 274 -7.87 -31.56 -12.89
CA GLU A 274 -8.69 -32.76 -12.73
C GLU A 274 -7.98 -33.79 -11.83
N ILE A 275 -8.61 -34.06 -10.68
CA ILE A 275 -8.20 -35.10 -9.74
C ILE A 275 -9.21 -36.26 -9.81
N ASP A 276 -8.68 -37.46 -10.01
CA ASP A 276 -9.37 -38.73 -9.91
C ASP A 276 -9.41 -39.17 -8.44
N TRP A 277 -10.59 -39.04 -7.84
CA TRP A 277 -10.88 -39.35 -6.45
C TRP A 277 -11.56 -40.72 -6.34
N GLN A 278 -11.06 -41.59 -5.47
CA GLN A 278 -11.57 -42.95 -5.32
C GLN A 278 -11.63 -43.41 -3.85
N THR A 279 -12.42 -44.46 -3.60
CA THR A 279 -12.50 -45.20 -2.33
C THR A 279 -11.99 -46.63 -2.50
N ASP A 280 -11.47 -47.23 -1.42
CA ASP A 280 -11.15 -48.67 -1.39
C ASP A 280 -12.39 -49.58 -1.34
N LYS A 281 -13.57 -49.01 -1.03
CA LYS A 281 -14.86 -49.71 -0.94
C LYS A 281 -15.91 -49.09 -1.85
N ALA A 282 -16.65 -49.93 -2.57
CA ALA A 282 -17.73 -49.54 -3.49
C ALA A 282 -19.09 -50.02 -2.93
N GLU A 283 -19.46 -49.51 -1.76
CA GLU A 283 -20.69 -49.91 -1.07
C GLU A 283 -21.92 -49.14 -1.60
N PRO A 284 -23.06 -49.80 -1.88
CA PRO A 284 -24.28 -49.13 -2.32
C PRO A 284 -24.75 -48.08 -1.30
N GLY A 285 -24.74 -46.81 -1.70
CA GLY A 285 -25.09 -45.67 -0.84
C GLY A 285 -23.90 -44.83 -0.37
N LEU A 286 -22.68 -45.32 -0.50
CA LEU A 286 -21.45 -44.53 -0.29
C LEU A 286 -21.21 -43.62 -1.51
N THR A 287 -21.17 -42.31 -1.32
CA THR A 287 -21.08 -41.32 -2.41
C THR A 287 -19.90 -40.38 -2.21
N LEU A 288 -18.97 -40.37 -3.17
CA LEU A 288 -17.84 -39.44 -3.20
C LEU A 288 -18.11 -38.35 -4.24
N THR A 289 -18.32 -37.11 -3.77
CA THR A 289 -18.59 -35.94 -4.61
C THR A 289 -17.31 -35.13 -4.78
N LYS A 290 -16.78 -35.06 -6.00
CA LYS A 290 -15.65 -34.18 -6.33
C LYS A 290 -16.12 -32.73 -6.54
N GLN A 291 -15.25 -31.77 -6.25
CA GLN A 291 -15.47 -30.36 -6.54
C GLN A 291 -15.74 -30.13 -8.05
N SER A 292 -16.85 -29.46 -8.38
CA SER A 292 -17.16 -29.08 -9.76
C SER A 292 -16.17 -28.04 -10.26
N ASN A 293 -15.65 -28.22 -11.48
CA ASN A 293 -14.62 -27.35 -12.08
C ASN A 293 -13.44 -27.10 -11.13
N SER A 294 -12.87 -28.17 -10.56
CA SER A 294 -11.75 -28.12 -9.63
C SER A 294 -10.64 -27.16 -10.09
N VAL A 295 -10.53 -26.04 -9.39
CA VAL A 295 -9.39 -25.12 -9.44
C VAL A 295 -8.66 -25.24 -8.10
N SER A 296 -7.33 -25.35 -8.14
CA SER A 296 -6.52 -25.40 -6.93
C SER A 296 -6.47 -24.05 -6.23
N ASN A 297 -6.57 -24.04 -4.90
CA ASN A 297 -6.46 -22.81 -4.11
C ASN A 297 -5.00 -22.30 -4.00
N ALA A 298 -4.80 -21.20 -3.26
CA ALA A 298 -3.48 -20.62 -2.94
C ALA A 298 -2.49 -21.57 -2.25
N GLN A 299 -2.96 -22.67 -1.67
CA GLN A 299 -2.16 -23.72 -1.04
C GLN A 299 -1.97 -24.95 -1.96
N GLY A 300 -2.41 -24.86 -3.22
CA GLY A 300 -2.37 -25.92 -4.21
C GLY A 300 -3.35 -27.07 -3.95
N GLN A 301 -4.46 -26.81 -3.26
CA GLN A 301 -5.39 -27.85 -2.79
C GLN A 301 -6.69 -27.90 -3.59
N VAL A 302 -7.19 -29.12 -3.81
CA VAL A 302 -8.50 -29.44 -4.43
C VAL A 302 -9.31 -30.29 -3.45
N THR A 303 -10.64 -30.15 -3.43
CA THR A 303 -11.51 -30.81 -2.44
C THR A 303 -12.42 -31.91 -3.01
N ALA A 304 -12.80 -32.85 -2.15
CA ALA A 304 -13.89 -33.81 -2.35
C ALA A 304 -14.60 -34.12 -1.03
N THR A 305 -15.88 -34.46 -1.11
CA THR A 305 -16.72 -34.76 0.06
C THR A 305 -17.28 -36.17 -0.05
N LEU A 306 -17.15 -36.96 1.02
CA LEU A 306 -17.72 -38.30 1.13
C LEU A 306 -18.96 -38.26 2.03
N THR A 307 -20.08 -38.82 1.57
CA THR A 307 -21.31 -39.08 2.34
C THR A 307 -21.69 -40.56 2.24
N SER A 308 -22.52 -41.07 3.13
CA SER A 308 -23.04 -42.44 3.01
C SER A 308 -24.49 -42.58 3.48
N THR A 309 -25.26 -43.42 2.78
CA THR A 309 -26.54 -43.97 3.26
C THR A 309 -26.43 -45.44 3.73
N ALA A 310 -25.26 -46.07 3.61
CA ALA A 310 -24.96 -47.38 4.17
C ALA A 310 -23.96 -47.29 5.34
N ALA A 311 -24.11 -48.16 6.35
CA ALA A 311 -23.16 -48.27 7.44
C ALA A 311 -21.86 -48.90 6.90
N VAL A 312 -20.74 -48.19 7.01
CA VAL A 312 -19.44 -48.60 6.44
C VAL A 312 -18.30 -48.22 7.38
N THR A 313 -17.39 -49.14 7.63
CA THR A 313 -16.21 -48.91 8.47
C THR A 313 -14.94 -48.79 7.65
N ASP A 314 -13.92 -48.12 8.17
CA ASP A 314 -12.54 -48.11 7.64
C ASP A 314 -12.41 -47.80 6.14
N VAL A 315 -13.23 -46.89 5.61
CA VAL A 315 -13.14 -46.42 4.22
C VAL A 315 -11.86 -45.59 4.04
N GLN A 316 -11.02 -46.01 3.11
CA GLN A 316 -9.85 -45.25 2.66
C GLN A 316 -10.22 -44.48 1.39
N VAL A 317 -10.22 -43.15 1.48
CA VAL A 317 -10.21 -42.29 0.29
C VAL A 317 -8.77 -42.14 -0.19
N SER A 318 -8.58 -42.09 -1.51
CA SER A 318 -7.33 -41.76 -2.17
C SER A 318 -7.57 -40.89 -3.40
N ALA A 319 -6.53 -40.18 -3.83
CA ALA A 319 -6.61 -39.26 -4.96
C ALA A 319 -5.38 -39.37 -5.86
N LYS A 320 -5.56 -39.15 -7.17
CA LYS A 320 -4.47 -39.09 -8.15
C LYS A 320 -4.77 -38.14 -9.29
N THR A 321 -3.72 -37.73 -9.99
CA THR A 321 -3.85 -37.10 -11.32
C THR A 321 -3.89 -38.18 -12.40
N ALA A 322 -4.33 -37.83 -13.61
CA ALA A 322 -4.37 -38.78 -14.75
C ALA A 322 -2.98 -39.34 -15.13
N SER A 323 -1.90 -38.59 -14.83
CA SER A 323 -0.50 -38.99 -15.04
C SER A 323 0.06 -39.89 -13.92
N GLN A 324 -0.57 -39.92 -12.73
CA GLN A 324 -0.14 -40.77 -11.63
C GLN A 324 -0.66 -42.20 -11.79
N GLN A 325 0.25 -43.17 -11.81
CA GLN A 325 -0.10 -44.59 -11.86
C GLN A 325 -0.73 -45.08 -10.53
N THR A 326 -0.21 -44.60 -9.40
CA THR A 326 -0.65 -44.96 -8.04
C THR A 326 -1.33 -43.78 -7.35
N ALA A 327 -2.46 -44.02 -6.68
CA ALA A 327 -3.13 -43.01 -5.89
C ALA A 327 -2.48 -42.78 -4.52
N VAL A 328 -2.58 -41.55 -4.03
CA VAL A 328 -2.14 -41.16 -2.70
C VAL A 328 -3.29 -41.31 -1.73
N ASN A 329 -3.09 -42.13 -0.69
CA ASN A 329 -4.09 -42.35 0.36
C ASN A 329 -4.22 -41.11 1.26
N ALA A 330 -5.45 -40.85 1.70
CA ALA A 330 -5.71 -39.91 2.79
C ALA A 330 -4.97 -40.33 4.08
N ASN A 331 -4.52 -39.33 4.84
CA ASN A 331 -3.83 -39.50 6.14
C ASN A 331 -4.66 -40.20 7.23
N GLY A 332 -5.92 -40.51 6.99
CA GLY A 332 -6.79 -41.29 7.87
C GLY A 332 -7.89 -42.02 7.10
N LYS A 333 -8.41 -43.09 7.71
CA LYS A 333 -9.63 -43.79 7.28
C LYS A 333 -10.84 -43.21 8.01
N VAL A 334 -12.02 -43.34 7.40
CA VAL A 334 -13.28 -42.80 7.93
C VAL A 334 -14.37 -43.86 7.97
N SER A 335 -15.39 -43.66 8.83
CA SER A 335 -16.48 -44.62 9.01
C SER A 335 -17.83 -43.91 9.16
N PHE A 336 -18.88 -44.49 8.61
CA PHE A 336 -20.27 -44.10 8.87
C PHE A 336 -20.95 -45.19 9.70
N THR A 337 -21.41 -44.83 10.89
CA THR A 337 -22.10 -45.73 11.81
C THR A 337 -23.55 -45.91 11.39
N GLU A 338 -24.15 -47.06 11.69
CA GLU A 338 -25.58 -47.29 11.43
C GLU A 338 -26.46 -46.35 12.27
N LEU A 339 -27.30 -45.57 11.60
CA LEU A 339 -28.33 -44.75 12.24
C LEU A 339 -29.43 -45.66 12.79
N SER A 340 -29.55 -45.75 14.12
CA SER A 340 -30.54 -46.62 14.75
C SER A 340 -31.97 -46.20 14.38
N SER A 341 -32.74 -47.14 13.84
CA SER A 341 -34.15 -46.94 13.47
C SER A 341 -35.14 -47.25 14.62
N SER A 342 -34.63 -47.60 15.81
CA SER A 342 -35.43 -47.96 16.98
C SER A 342 -35.06 -47.11 18.19
N TYR A 343 -36.08 -46.64 18.90
CA TYR A 343 -35.95 -45.76 20.06
C TYR A 343 -36.74 -46.33 21.24
N TYR A 344 -36.30 -46.12 22.47
CA TYR A 344 -37.01 -46.50 23.69
C TYR A 344 -36.96 -45.40 24.76
N VAL A 345 -37.98 -45.32 25.61
CA VAL A 345 -37.96 -44.44 26.79
C VAL A 345 -37.05 -45.09 27.84
N ALA A 346 -36.00 -44.37 28.23
CA ALA A 346 -35.03 -44.82 29.22
C ALA A 346 -35.42 -44.40 30.65
N SER A 347 -36.06 -43.24 30.81
CA SER A 347 -36.56 -42.73 32.09
C SER A 347 -37.71 -41.74 31.88
N VAL A 348 -38.57 -41.61 32.89
CA VAL A 348 -39.59 -40.55 32.98
C VAL A 348 -39.44 -39.86 34.33
N THR A 349 -39.35 -38.53 34.33
CA THR A 349 -39.30 -37.71 35.54
C THR A 349 -40.44 -36.70 35.56
N VAL A 350 -40.86 -36.26 36.74
CA VAL A 350 -41.83 -35.16 36.91
C VAL A 350 -41.19 -33.95 37.59
N ASP A 351 -41.44 -32.76 37.03
CA ASP A 351 -41.03 -31.50 37.66
C ASP A 351 -41.98 -31.16 38.82
N LEU A 352 -41.41 -30.96 40.01
CA LEU A 352 -42.13 -30.81 41.26
C LEU A 352 -41.44 -29.83 42.20
N ASP A 353 -42.07 -28.66 42.35
CA ASP A 353 -41.94 -27.85 43.54
C ASP A 353 -42.67 -28.57 44.70
N LYS A 354 -41.91 -29.00 45.71
CA LYS A 354 -42.43 -29.79 46.84
C LYS A 354 -43.28 -28.95 47.80
N ASP A 355 -43.13 -27.62 47.76
CA ASP A 355 -43.81 -26.70 48.67
C ASP A 355 -45.08 -26.11 48.03
N LYS A 356 -45.35 -26.41 46.75
CA LYS A 356 -46.51 -25.93 45.99
C LYS A 356 -47.58 -27.01 45.77
N LEU A 357 -48.68 -26.90 46.52
CA LEU A 357 -49.92 -27.64 46.24
C LEU A 357 -50.47 -27.26 44.85
N ARG A 358 -51.12 -28.24 44.20
CA ARG A 358 -51.84 -28.05 42.93
C ARG A 358 -53.32 -28.36 43.13
N TYR A 359 -54.17 -27.50 42.57
CA TYR A 359 -55.61 -27.54 42.76
C TYR A 359 -56.32 -28.07 41.52
N ASN A 360 -57.54 -28.56 41.69
CA ASN A 360 -58.38 -29.07 40.60
C ASN A 360 -59.06 -27.96 39.78
N ASN A 361 -58.34 -26.87 39.48
CA ASN A 361 -58.84 -25.69 38.76
C ASN A 361 -58.75 -25.83 37.23
N GLY A 362 -58.20 -26.95 36.72
CA GLY A 362 -58.00 -27.20 35.28
C GLY A 362 -56.79 -26.49 34.65
N THR A 363 -56.14 -25.56 35.37
CA THR A 363 -54.99 -24.76 34.90
C THR A 363 -53.68 -25.14 35.59
N ASP A 364 -53.74 -25.52 36.86
CA ASP A 364 -52.63 -26.16 37.56
C ASP A 364 -52.24 -27.46 36.86
N SER A 365 -50.93 -27.68 36.76
CA SER A 365 -50.39 -28.80 36.00
C SER A 365 -49.08 -29.36 36.56
N TYR A 366 -48.81 -30.58 36.14
CA TYR A 366 -47.53 -31.28 36.32
C TYR A 366 -46.91 -31.55 34.95
N THR A 367 -45.63 -31.23 34.78
CA THR A 367 -44.88 -31.52 33.55
C THR A 367 -44.03 -32.76 33.75
N PHE A 368 -44.19 -33.72 32.85
CA PHE A 368 -43.44 -34.97 32.80
C PHE A 368 -42.47 -34.94 31.62
N THR A 369 -41.27 -35.46 31.83
CA THR A 369 -40.18 -35.46 30.86
C THR A 369 -39.70 -36.90 30.64
N ALA A 370 -39.85 -37.41 29.42
CA ALA A 370 -39.32 -38.70 29.00
C ALA A 370 -37.95 -38.50 28.34
N THR A 371 -36.93 -39.23 28.79
CA THR A 371 -35.62 -39.28 28.12
C THR A 371 -35.59 -40.49 27.19
N VAL A 372 -35.28 -40.27 25.92
CA VAL A 372 -35.32 -41.27 24.85
C VAL A 372 -33.90 -41.67 24.45
N LYS A 373 -33.69 -42.97 24.29
CA LYS A 373 -32.43 -43.55 23.81
C LYS A 373 -32.62 -44.39 22.55
N ASP A 374 -31.58 -44.47 21.75
CA ASP A 374 -31.51 -45.34 20.57
C ASP A 374 -31.23 -46.80 20.96
N GLY A 375 -31.32 -47.73 20.01
CA GLY A 375 -31.04 -49.16 20.24
C GLY A 375 -29.61 -49.47 20.73
N HIS A 376 -28.69 -48.50 20.67
CA HIS A 376 -27.30 -48.62 21.12
C HIS A 376 -27.06 -47.94 22.49
N GLY A 377 -28.07 -47.28 23.07
CA GLY A 377 -27.99 -46.61 24.37
C GLY A 377 -27.56 -45.14 24.33
N ASN A 378 -27.42 -44.55 23.13
CA ASN A 378 -27.15 -43.13 22.91
C ASN A 378 -28.42 -42.30 23.12
N LEU A 379 -28.27 -41.01 23.42
CA LEU A 379 -29.41 -40.07 23.45
C LEU A 379 -29.85 -39.79 22.01
N VAL A 380 -31.16 -39.82 21.76
CA VAL A 380 -31.73 -39.45 20.46
C VAL A 380 -31.94 -37.94 20.44
N VAL A 381 -31.21 -37.20 19.59
CA VAL A 381 -31.20 -35.73 19.59
C VAL A 381 -31.76 -35.18 18.28
N ASP A 382 -32.56 -34.11 18.39
CA ASP A 382 -33.17 -33.34 17.28
C ASP A 382 -34.01 -34.20 16.30
N GLN A 383 -34.45 -35.38 16.74
CA GLN A 383 -35.34 -36.26 15.98
C GLN A 383 -36.80 -36.09 16.38
N PRO A 384 -37.76 -36.16 15.43
CA PRO A 384 -39.18 -36.29 15.75
C PRO A 384 -39.48 -37.67 16.33
N ILE A 385 -39.98 -37.73 17.56
CA ILE A 385 -40.26 -38.98 18.28
C ILE A 385 -41.65 -38.91 18.90
N GLU A 386 -42.56 -39.79 18.46
CA GLU A 386 -43.85 -39.94 19.10
C GLU A 386 -43.74 -40.82 20.36
N ILE A 387 -44.19 -40.25 21.48
CA ILE A 387 -44.27 -40.92 22.78
C ILE A 387 -45.74 -41.18 23.13
N ASP A 388 -46.03 -42.42 23.48
CA ASP A 388 -47.32 -42.87 24.00
C ASP A 388 -47.32 -42.67 25.53
N TRP A 389 -48.04 -41.64 25.97
CA TRP A 389 -48.16 -41.19 27.36
C TRP A 389 -49.48 -41.66 27.96
N GLN A 390 -49.46 -42.24 29.17
CA GLN A 390 -50.64 -42.79 29.83
C GLN A 390 -50.68 -42.48 31.33
N THR A 391 -51.86 -42.65 31.94
CA THR A 391 -52.11 -42.54 33.39
C THR A 391 -52.69 -43.85 33.94
N ASP A 392 -52.47 -44.13 35.23
CA ASP A 392 -53.09 -45.28 35.93
C ASP A 392 -54.57 -45.04 36.33
N LYS A 393 -55.02 -43.78 36.26
CA LYS A 393 -56.39 -43.34 36.61
C LYS A 393 -57.02 -42.56 35.47
N THR A 394 -58.32 -42.75 35.26
CA THR A 394 -59.10 -42.12 34.19
C THR A 394 -60.32 -41.43 34.79
N GLU A 395 -60.14 -40.21 35.28
CA GLU A 395 -61.23 -39.37 35.79
C GLU A 395 -61.70 -38.37 34.71
N PRO A 396 -63.01 -38.05 34.61
CA PRO A 396 -63.52 -37.16 33.55
C PRO A 396 -62.90 -35.75 33.50
N GLY A 397 -62.35 -35.29 34.63
CA GLY A 397 -61.65 -34.00 34.72
C GLY A 397 -60.13 -34.07 34.56
N LEU A 398 -59.53 -35.26 34.55
CA LEU A 398 -58.08 -35.46 34.49
C LEU A 398 -57.62 -35.58 33.03
N LYS A 399 -56.72 -34.70 32.59
CA LYS A 399 -56.31 -34.58 31.19
C LYS A 399 -54.79 -34.59 31.03
N LEU A 400 -54.27 -35.60 30.34
CA LEU A 400 -52.87 -35.67 29.91
C LEU A 400 -52.75 -35.12 28.48
N THR A 401 -51.88 -34.13 28.29
CA THR A 401 -51.68 -33.42 27.02
C THR A 401 -50.24 -33.63 26.55
N LYS A 402 -50.06 -34.35 25.42
CA LYS A 402 -48.75 -34.53 24.77
C LYS A 402 -48.41 -33.35 23.86
N GLN A 403 -47.11 -33.09 23.66
CA GLN A 403 -46.64 -32.15 22.64
C GLN A 403 -47.12 -32.55 21.23
N SER A 404 -47.52 -31.56 20.42
CA SER A 404 -47.84 -31.75 19.00
C SER A 404 -46.55 -31.90 18.19
N SER A 405 -46.36 -33.04 17.52
CA SER A 405 -45.15 -33.40 16.76
C SER A 405 -43.86 -33.23 17.58
N PRO A 406 -43.65 -34.02 18.65
CA PRO A 406 -42.53 -33.81 19.56
C PRO A 406 -41.19 -34.07 18.87
N VAL A 407 -40.27 -33.12 19.02
CA VAL A 407 -38.85 -33.27 18.64
C VAL A 407 -38.03 -33.36 19.91
N SER A 408 -37.15 -34.34 19.96
CA SER A 408 -36.22 -34.57 21.08
C SER A 408 -35.17 -33.45 21.16
N ASN A 409 -34.91 -32.92 22.35
CA ASN A 409 -33.90 -31.88 22.53
C ASN A 409 -32.45 -32.44 22.56
N ALA A 410 -31.45 -31.58 22.77
CA ALA A 410 -30.03 -31.95 22.92
C ALA A 410 -29.71 -32.96 24.03
N GLN A 411 -30.63 -33.19 24.98
CA GLN A 411 -30.54 -34.18 26.05
C GLN A 411 -31.40 -35.42 25.78
N GLY A 412 -31.99 -35.52 24.59
CA GLY A 412 -32.89 -36.57 24.15
C GLY A 412 -34.25 -36.59 24.85
N GLN A 413 -34.78 -35.43 25.24
CA GLN A 413 -35.98 -35.32 26.05
C GLN A 413 -37.21 -34.87 25.26
N VAL A 414 -38.37 -35.40 25.64
CA VAL A 414 -39.72 -35.07 25.15
C VAL A 414 -40.65 -34.90 26.35
N THR A 415 -41.64 -33.99 26.30
CA THR A 415 -42.50 -33.68 27.46
C THR A 415 -43.99 -33.89 27.23
N ALA A 416 -44.73 -34.00 28.35
CA ALA A 416 -46.19 -33.98 28.41
C ALA A 416 -46.67 -33.29 29.69
N THR A 417 -47.89 -32.78 29.68
CA THR A 417 -48.46 -31.99 30.79
C THR A 417 -49.79 -32.58 31.25
N LEU A 418 -49.94 -32.79 32.55
CA LEU A 418 -51.16 -33.31 33.20
C LEU A 418 -51.88 -32.18 33.93
N THR A 419 -53.18 -31.96 33.67
CA THR A 419 -54.08 -31.04 34.41
C THR A 419 -55.27 -31.81 34.98
N SER A 420 -55.97 -31.25 35.99
CA SER A 420 -57.24 -31.81 36.47
C SER A 420 -58.27 -30.74 36.84
N THR A 421 -59.55 -30.99 36.51
CA THR A 421 -60.71 -30.24 37.04
C THR A 421 -61.42 -30.95 38.21
N VAL A 422 -60.98 -32.16 38.59
CA VAL A 422 -61.49 -32.91 39.75
C VAL A 422 -60.37 -33.20 40.76
N ALA A 423 -60.69 -33.21 42.06
CA ALA A 423 -59.74 -33.60 43.08
C ALA A 423 -59.40 -35.10 42.92
N VAL A 424 -58.11 -35.42 42.82
CA VAL A 424 -57.63 -36.79 42.57
C VAL A 424 -56.23 -36.96 43.17
N SER A 425 -56.02 -37.99 43.99
CA SER A 425 -54.71 -38.29 44.59
C SER A 425 -53.95 -39.35 43.80
N ASP A 426 -52.64 -39.46 44.02
CA ASP A 426 -51.81 -40.63 43.69
C ASP A 426 -51.88 -41.10 42.23
N VAL A 427 -51.94 -40.17 41.28
CA VAL A 427 -51.88 -40.45 39.84
C VAL A 427 -50.45 -40.82 39.45
N GLN A 428 -50.29 -41.97 38.78
CA GLN A 428 -49.05 -42.39 38.14
C GLN A 428 -49.14 -42.10 36.64
N VAL A 429 -48.15 -41.38 36.10
CA VAL A 429 -47.93 -41.27 34.65
C VAL A 429 -46.86 -42.27 34.22
N SER A 430 -46.97 -42.79 32.99
CA SER A 430 -45.92 -43.59 32.34
C SER A 430 -45.84 -43.32 30.83
N ALA A 431 -44.71 -43.65 30.23
CA ALA A 431 -44.42 -43.38 28.81
C ALA A 431 -43.67 -44.53 28.11
N LYS A 432 -43.89 -44.68 26.81
CA LYS A 432 -43.14 -45.58 25.92
C LYS A 432 -43.08 -45.01 24.50
N THR A 433 -42.13 -45.46 23.68
CA THR A 433 -42.19 -45.24 22.23
C THR A 433 -43.13 -46.28 21.59
N ALA A 434 -43.60 -46.02 20.37
CA ALA A 434 -44.41 -47.00 19.62
C ALA A 434 -43.64 -48.29 19.27
N SER A 435 -42.31 -48.23 19.19
CA SER A 435 -41.42 -49.35 18.85
C SER A 435 -40.85 -50.10 20.06
N GLN A 436 -41.13 -49.66 21.29
CA GLN A 436 -40.68 -50.31 22.52
C GLN A 436 -41.59 -51.50 22.89
N PRO A 437 -41.08 -52.75 22.89
CA PRO A 437 -41.89 -53.94 23.17
C PRO A 437 -42.09 -54.22 24.67
N THR A 438 -41.40 -53.49 25.54
CA THR A 438 -41.50 -53.62 27.01
C THR A 438 -42.64 -52.78 27.57
N ALA A 439 -43.02 -53.04 28.82
CA ALA A 439 -43.97 -52.21 29.55
C ALA A 439 -43.50 -50.74 29.61
N ALA A 440 -44.46 -49.81 29.67
CA ALA A 440 -44.16 -48.39 29.74
C ALA A 440 -43.37 -48.02 31.00
N VAL A 441 -42.47 -47.05 30.88
CA VAL A 441 -41.64 -46.57 31.97
C VAL A 441 -42.46 -45.62 32.83
N ASN A 442 -42.64 -45.98 34.10
CA ASN A 442 -43.30 -45.14 35.08
C ASN A 442 -42.47 -43.88 35.38
N ALA A 443 -43.15 -42.76 35.57
CA ALA A 443 -42.57 -41.57 36.19
C ALA A 443 -42.02 -41.91 37.59
N ASP A 444 -40.93 -41.25 37.96
CA ASP A 444 -40.24 -41.42 39.24
C ASP A 444 -41.11 -41.18 40.48
N ARG A 445 -42.20 -40.42 40.34
CA ARG A 445 -43.12 -40.02 41.42
C ARG A 445 -44.59 -40.00 40.96
N LYS A 446 -45.51 -40.18 41.92
CA LYS A 446 -46.96 -39.93 41.76
C LYS A 446 -47.32 -38.48 42.10
N VAL A 447 -48.44 -38.00 41.56
CA VAL A 447 -48.92 -36.61 41.75
C VAL A 447 -50.41 -36.54 42.12
N SER A 448 -50.86 -35.41 42.67
CA SER A 448 -52.21 -35.22 43.23
C SER A 448 -52.76 -33.82 42.98
N PHE A 449 -54.07 -33.68 42.81
CA PHE A 449 -54.79 -32.39 42.73
C PHE A 449 -55.78 -32.25 43.89
N THR A 450 -55.73 -31.13 44.60
CA THR A 450 -56.53 -30.81 45.81
C THR A 450 -57.75 -29.95 45.45
N GLU A 451 -58.79 -29.95 46.29
CA GLU A 451 -60.01 -29.15 46.09
C GLU A 451 -59.78 -27.64 46.34
N LEU A 452 -60.39 -26.78 45.50
CA LEU A 452 -60.29 -25.31 45.57
C LEU A 452 -61.46 -24.71 46.38
N SER A 453 -61.19 -23.79 47.31
CA SER A 453 -62.22 -23.10 48.12
C SER A 453 -62.91 -21.96 47.36
N SER A 454 -64.19 -21.70 47.67
CA SER A 454 -65.10 -20.86 46.88
C SER A 454 -65.60 -19.57 47.57
N SER A 455 -64.98 -19.14 48.67
CA SER A 455 -65.37 -17.90 49.38
C SER A 455 -64.17 -17.05 49.78
N TYR A 456 -64.26 -15.73 49.55
CA TYR A 456 -63.10 -14.80 49.60
C TYR A 456 -63.40 -13.49 50.34
N TYR A 457 -62.39 -12.89 50.98
CA TYR A 457 -62.43 -11.57 51.64
C TYR A 457 -61.11 -10.79 51.51
N VAL A 458 -61.17 -9.45 51.50
CA VAL A 458 -59.99 -8.57 51.56
C VAL A 458 -59.45 -8.56 52.99
N ALA A 459 -58.20 -8.97 53.17
CA ALA A 459 -57.50 -9.02 54.46
C ALA A 459 -56.72 -7.73 54.76
N SER A 460 -56.19 -7.05 53.75
CA SER A 460 -55.43 -5.80 53.88
C SER A 460 -55.42 -5.03 52.56
N VAL A 461 -55.24 -3.70 52.64
CA VAL A 461 -54.96 -2.83 51.49
C VAL A 461 -53.72 -2.01 51.82
N THR A 462 -52.74 -2.00 50.92
CA THR A 462 -51.50 -1.22 51.03
C THR A 462 -51.31 -0.37 49.78
N VAL A 463 -50.71 0.81 49.92
CA VAL A 463 -50.30 1.63 48.75
C VAL A 463 -48.79 1.70 48.62
N ASP A 464 -48.31 1.47 47.40
CA ASP A 464 -46.91 1.72 47.07
C ASP A 464 -46.70 3.23 46.93
N VAL A 465 -45.78 3.75 47.73
CA VAL A 465 -45.42 5.17 47.77
C VAL A 465 -43.93 5.24 48.02
N ASP A 466 -43.20 5.60 46.97
CA ASP A 466 -41.85 6.13 47.09
C ASP A 466 -41.93 7.43 47.90
N LYS A 467 -41.32 7.42 49.10
CA LYS A 467 -41.39 8.56 50.04
C LYS A 467 -40.59 9.77 49.59
N ASP A 468 -39.66 9.57 48.66
CA ASP A 468 -38.77 10.62 48.16
C ASP A 468 -39.30 11.22 46.83
N LYS A 469 -40.44 10.73 46.32
CA LYS A 469 -41.04 11.12 45.04
C LYS A 469 -42.41 11.79 45.20
N GLU A 470 -42.45 13.10 45.02
CA GLU A 470 -43.70 13.83 44.77
C GLU A 470 -44.37 13.31 43.48
N HIS A 471 -45.68 13.10 43.53
CA HIS A 471 -46.51 12.74 42.38
C HIS A 471 -47.34 13.97 41.99
N TYR A 472 -47.48 14.24 40.69
CA TYR A 472 -48.12 15.45 40.18
C TYR A 472 -49.41 15.17 39.41
N ASN A 473 -50.25 16.18 39.25
CA ASN A 473 -51.55 16.12 38.59
C ASN A 473 -51.48 16.08 37.04
N ASN A 474 -50.53 15.32 36.50
CA ASN A 474 -50.23 15.28 35.07
C ASN A 474 -51.02 14.18 34.30
N GLY A 475 -51.88 13.43 34.98
CA GLY A 475 -52.65 12.32 34.43
C GLY A 475 -51.86 11.01 34.20
N THR A 476 -50.54 11.02 34.40
CA THR A 476 -49.65 9.86 34.17
C THR A 476 -48.97 9.35 35.44
N ASP A 477 -48.65 10.25 36.37
CA ASP A 477 -48.21 9.88 37.72
C ASP A 477 -49.37 9.16 38.41
N SER A 478 -49.05 8.09 39.13
CA SER A 478 -50.07 7.24 39.71
C SER A 478 -49.64 6.60 41.02
N TYR A 479 -50.63 6.30 41.86
CA TYR A 479 -50.46 5.49 43.05
C TYR A 479 -51.07 4.11 42.82
N THR A 480 -50.29 3.05 43.06
CA THR A 480 -50.76 1.67 42.97
C THR A 480 -51.17 1.18 44.35
N PHE A 481 -52.45 0.84 44.47
CA PHE A 481 -53.05 0.23 45.66
C PHE A 481 -53.16 -1.27 45.45
N THR A 482 -52.83 -2.04 46.49
CA THR A 482 -52.74 -3.50 46.45
C THR A 482 -53.60 -4.09 47.57
N ALA A 483 -54.69 -4.76 47.20
CA ALA A 483 -55.56 -5.49 48.13
C ALA A 483 -55.12 -6.95 48.21
N THR A 484 -54.85 -7.46 49.41
CA THR A 484 -54.53 -8.89 49.62
C THR A 484 -55.81 -9.64 49.99
N VAL A 485 -56.11 -10.70 49.26
CA VAL A 485 -57.35 -11.49 49.37
C VAL A 485 -57.07 -12.86 49.96
N LYS A 486 -57.93 -13.29 50.89
CA LYS A 486 -57.86 -14.60 51.54
C LYS A 486 -59.14 -15.41 51.39
N ASP A 487 -59.01 -16.73 51.39
CA ASP A 487 -60.15 -17.66 51.37
C ASP A 487 -60.78 -17.82 52.76
N GLY A 488 -61.94 -18.48 52.82
CA GLY A 488 -62.63 -18.79 54.09
C GLY A 488 -61.81 -19.65 55.09
N HIS A 489 -60.66 -20.19 54.70
CA HIS A 489 -59.74 -20.95 55.55
C HIS A 489 -58.50 -20.13 55.97
N GLY A 490 -58.36 -18.88 55.49
CA GLY A 490 -57.26 -17.97 55.81
C GLY A 490 -56.03 -18.08 54.88
N ASN A 491 -56.11 -18.91 53.83
CA ASN A 491 -55.08 -19.04 52.79
C ASN A 491 -55.14 -17.85 51.82
N LEU A 492 -54.04 -17.57 51.13
CA LEU A 492 -54.02 -16.57 50.06
C LEU A 492 -54.78 -17.11 48.83
N VAL A 493 -55.66 -16.31 48.24
CA VAL A 493 -56.39 -16.72 47.03
C VAL A 493 -55.53 -16.40 45.82
N VAL A 494 -54.90 -17.41 45.20
CA VAL A 494 -53.92 -17.24 44.12
C VAL A 494 -54.52 -17.58 42.76
N ASP A 495 -54.20 -16.77 41.74
CA ASP A 495 -54.55 -16.97 40.33
C ASP A 495 -56.07 -17.17 40.09
N GLN A 496 -56.92 -16.51 40.89
CA GLN A 496 -58.38 -16.55 40.76
C GLN A 496 -58.96 -15.22 40.29
N PRO A 497 -60.00 -15.21 39.42
CA PRO A 497 -60.81 -14.03 39.17
C PRO A 497 -61.56 -13.62 40.45
N ILE A 498 -61.29 -12.43 40.97
CA ILE A 498 -61.91 -11.88 42.17
C ILE A 498 -62.32 -10.43 41.89
N GLU A 499 -63.62 -10.19 41.90
CA GLU A 499 -64.15 -8.83 41.79
C GLU A 499 -63.97 -8.08 43.12
N ILE A 500 -63.22 -6.97 43.07
CA ILE A 500 -62.95 -6.08 44.21
C ILE A 500 -63.66 -4.74 43.97
N ASP A 501 -64.53 -4.38 44.90
CA ASP A 501 -65.19 -3.08 44.98
C ASP A 501 -64.21 -2.07 45.61
N TRP A 502 -63.58 -1.26 44.77
CA TRP A 502 -62.61 -0.22 45.12
C TRP A 502 -63.27 1.16 45.15
N GLN A 503 -62.97 1.97 46.17
CA GLN A 503 -63.57 3.30 46.34
C GLN A 503 -62.57 4.35 46.87
N THR A 504 -62.87 5.63 46.65
CA THR A 504 -62.16 6.80 47.21
C THR A 504 -63.06 7.58 48.16
N ASP A 505 -62.47 8.28 49.14
CA ASP A 505 -63.20 9.22 50.01
C ASP A 505 -63.53 10.57 49.33
N LYS A 506 -62.91 10.86 48.19
CA LYS A 506 -63.07 12.09 47.39
C LYS A 506 -63.39 11.77 45.93
N ALA A 507 -64.19 12.63 45.30
CA ALA A 507 -64.65 12.51 43.94
C ALA A 507 -64.50 13.86 43.19
N GLU A 508 -63.25 14.24 42.90
CA GLU A 508 -62.92 15.47 42.19
C GLU A 508 -62.90 15.27 40.66
N PRO A 509 -63.41 16.20 39.84
CA PRO A 509 -63.33 16.10 38.39
C PRO A 509 -61.88 16.08 37.89
N GLY A 510 -61.40 14.90 37.49
CA GLY A 510 -60.02 14.67 37.05
C GLY A 510 -59.25 13.65 37.90
N LEU A 511 -59.74 13.31 39.09
CA LEU A 511 -59.25 12.19 39.90
C LEU A 511 -59.86 10.88 39.38
N THR A 512 -59.04 9.94 38.94
CA THR A 512 -59.49 8.70 38.30
C THR A 512 -58.92 7.47 39.02
N LEU A 513 -59.80 6.62 39.56
CA LEU A 513 -59.43 5.30 40.07
C LEU A 513 -59.70 4.26 38.99
N THR A 514 -58.63 3.67 38.44
CA THR A 514 -58.69 2.63 37.43
C THR A 514 -58.49 1.27 38.09
N THR A 515 -59.51 0.41 38.03
CA THR A 515 -59.44 -0.97 38.50
C THR A 515 -59.10 -1.93 37.36
N GLN A 516 -58.54 -3.09 37.68
CA GLN A 516 -58.35 -4.16 36.70
C GLN A 516 -59.70 -4.83 36.40
N SER A 517 -60.17 -4.69 35.16
CA SER A 517 -61.32 -5.44 34.63
C SER A 517 -61.06 -6.95 34.72
N ASN A 518 -61.98 -7.71 35.32
CA ASN A 518 -61.83 -9.16 35.59
C ASN A 518 -60.53 -9.47 36.37
N SER A 519 -60.28 -8.73 37.46
CA SER A 519 -59.06 -8.81 38.26
C SER A 519 -58.74 -10.25 38.66
N VAL A 520 -57.56 -10.74 38.32
CA VAL A 520 -57.05 -12.04 38.77
C VAL A 520 -56.02 -11.77 39.86
N SER A 521 -56.15 -12.44 41.01
CA SER A 521 -55.20 -12.31 42.10
C SER A 521 -53.84 -12.96 41.76
N ASN A 522 -52.73 -12.32 42.14
CA ASN A 522 -51.38 -12.84 41.84
C ASN A 522 -50.96 -14.00 42.78
N ALA A 523 -49.71 -14.47 42.63
CA ALA A 523 -49.09 -15.51 43.46
C ALA A 523 -49.03 -15.20 44.97
N GLN A 524 -49.21 -13.94 45.37
CA GLN A 524 -49.27 -13.47 46.76
C GLN A 524 -50.72 -13.19 47.21
N GLY A 525 -51.71 -13.56 46.39
CA GLY A 525 -53.13 -13.33 46.61
C GLY A 525 -53.56 -11.89 46.45
N GLN A 526 -52.87 -11.09 45.64
CA GLN A 526 -53.07 -9.65 45.56
C GLN A 526 -53.75 -9.21 44.26
N VAL A 527 -54.64 -8.22 44.38
CA VAL A 527 -55.30 -7.50 43.28
C VAL A 527 -54.94 -6.03 43.38
N THR A 528 -54.73 -5.34 42.24
CA THR A 528 -54.31 -3.94 42.22
C THR A 528 -55.31 -2.98 41.57
N ALA A 529 -55.37 -1.76 42.09
CA ALA A 529 -56.01 -0.60 41.46
C ALA A 529 -55.02 0.57 41.38
N THR A 530 -55.20 1.43 40.38
CA THR A 530 -54.29 2.55 40.10
C THR A 530 -55.07 3.86 40.17
N LEU A 531 -54.61 4.79 41.01
CA LEU A 531 -55.18 6.13 41.12
C LEU A 531 -54.30 7.12 40.33
N THR A 532 -54.89 7.88 39.40
CA THR A 532 -54.25 9.00 38.69
C THR A 532 -55.04 10.29 38.92
N SER A 533 -54.42 11.46 38.70
CA SER A 533 -55.15 12.73 38.72
C SER A 533 -54.67 13.72 37.67
N THR A 534 -55.61 14.49 37.10
CA THR A 534 -55.33 15.71 36.32
C THR A 534 -55.55 17.01 37.10
N VAL A 535 -56.02 16.91 38.35
CA VAL A 535 -56.22 18.04 39.28
C VAL A 535 -55.40 17.88 40.55
N ALA A 536 -54.89 18.98 41.09
CA ALA A 536 -54.15 18.96 42.35
C ALA A 536 -55.11 18.60 43.50
N VAL A 537 -54.80 17.54 44.25
CA VAL A 537 -55.64 17.01 45.34
C VAL A 537 -54.78 16.54 46.49
N THR A 538 -55.23 16.76 47.72
CA THR A 538 -54.53 16.34 48.94
C THR A 538 -55.32 15.29 49.70
N ASP A 539 -54.65 14.44 50.48
CA ASP A 539 -55.26 13.51 51.45
C ASP A 539 -56.43 12.67 50.92
N VAL A 540 -56.23 11.97 49.80
CA VAL A 540 -57.17 10.98 49.26
C VAL A 540 -56.97 9.64 49.98
N GLN A 541 -58.05 9.06 50.51
CA GLN A 541 -58.10 7.70 51.05
C GLN A 541 -58.74 6.76 50.02
N VAL A 542 -58.10 5.61 49.80
CA VAL A 542 -58.68 4.48 49.04
C VAL A 542 -59.06 3.34 50.00
N SER A 543 -60.10 2.57 49.67
CA SER A 543 -60.48 1.34 50.37
C SER A 543 -61.05 0.28 49.43
N ALA A 544 -61.09 -0.99 49.88
CA ALA A 544 -61.48 -2.15 49.06
C ALA A 544 -62.24 -3.23 49.85
N LYS A 545 -63.11 -4.00 49.18
CA LYS A 545 -63.76 -5.24 49.69
C LYS A 545 -64.10 -6.20 48.54
N THR A 546 -64.32 -7.49 48.83
CA THR A 546 -64.95 -8.42 47.86
C THR A 546 -66.47 -8.24 47.86
N ALA A 547 -67.15 -8.65 46.79
CA ALA A 547 -68.62 -8.66 46.73
C ALA A 547 -69.28 -9.59 47.79
N SER A 548 -68.57 -10.63 48.23
CA SER A 548 -69.00 -11.58 49.27
C SER A 548 -68.72 -11.10 50.70
N GLN A 549 -67.92 -10.05 50.89
CA GLN A 549 -67.52 -9.54 52.20
C GLN A 549 -68.62 -8.65 52.79
N GLN A 550 -69.31 -9.15 53.81
CA GLN A 550 -70.37 -8.41 54.53
C GLN A 550 -69.83 -7.36 55.52
N THR A 551 -68.52 -7.38 55.81
CA THR A 551 -67.87 -6.37 56.65
C THR A 551 -67.55 -5.08 55.88
N ALA A 552 -67.29 -3.99 56.60
CA ALA A 552 -66.90 -2.72 55.98
C ALA A 552 -65.63 -2.86 55.13
N ALA A 553 -65.48 -2.00 54.12
CA ALA A 553 -64.31 -1.97 53.26
C ALA A 553 -63.03 -1.67 54.04
N VAL A 554 -61.94 -2.32 53.64
CA VAL A 554 -60.63 -2.19 54.27
C VAL A 554 -59.92 -0.98 53.68
N ASN A 555 -59.61 0.01 54.53
CA ASN A 555 -58.86 1.19 54.14
C ASN A 555 -57.40 0.85 53.80
N ALA A 556 -56.85 1.53 52.80
CA ALA A 556 -55.42 1.56 52.55
C ALA A 556 -54.63 2.10 53.76
N ASP A 557 -53.41 1.62 53.94
CA ASP A 557 -52.54 1.91 55.09
C ASP A 557 -52.14 3.39 55.26
N ARG A 558 -52.30 4.21 54.22
CA ARG A 558 -52.08 5.66 54.24
C ARG A 558 -52.91 6.38 53.17
N LYS A 559 -52.99 7.72 53.29
CA LYS A 559 -53.57 8.63 52.29
C LYS A 559 -52.49 9.11 51.30
N VAL A 560 -52.91 9.60 50.13
CA VAL A 560 -52.03 10.08 49.05
C VAL A 560 -52.49 11.42 48.48
N SER A 561 -51.59 12.13 47.78
CA SER A 561 -51.80 13.50 47.26
C SER A 561 -51.13 13.69 45.90
N PHE A 562 -51.73 14.51 45.02
CA PHE A 562 -51.13 14.95 43.76
C PHE A 562 -50.85 16.46 43.80
N ALA A 563 -49.58 16.86 43.63
CA ALA A 563 -49.14 18.24 43.54
C ALA A 563 -49.32 18.82 42.11
N GLU A 564 -49.06 20.11 41.90
CA GLU A 564 -49.23 20.77 40.60
C GLU A 564 -48.00 20.60 39.68
N LEU A 565 -48.17 20.08 38.45
CA LEU A 565 -47.05 19.92 37.49
C LEU A 565 -46.76 21.23 36.74
N SER A 566 -45.49 21.66 36.70
CA SER A 566 -45.06 22.73 35.79
C SER A 566 -44.94 22.26 34.34
N SER A 567 -45.46 23.07 33.43
CA SER A 567 -45.48 22.83 31.98
C SER A 567 -44.31 23.50 31.21
N SER A 568 -43.33 24.08 31.90
CA SER A 568 -42.21 24.81 31.27
C SER A 568 -40.83 24.27 31.65
N TYR A 569 -39.92 24.22 30.67
CA TYR A 569 -38.58 23.65 30.79
C TYR A 569 -37.55 24.42 29.93
N ARG A 570 -36.27 24.34 30.33
CA ARG A 570 -35.14 25.11 29.76
C ARG A 570 -33.83 24.30 29.77
N VAL A 571 -32.92 24.58 28.85
CA VAL A 571 -31.53 24.09 28.91
C VAL A 571 -30.78 24.85 29.99
N THR A 572 -30.23 24.13 30.96
CA THR A 572 -29.47 24.70 32.09
C THR A 572 -27.96 24.54 31.96
N ARG A 573 -27.50 23.57 31.15
CA ARG A 573 -26.07 23.30 30.92
C ARG A 573 -25.86 22.60 29.58
N VAL A 574 -24.73 22.90 28.92
CA VAL A 574 -24.24 22.14 27.76
C VAL A 574 -22.77 21.76 28.02
N THR A 575 -22.39 20.49 27.78
CA THR A 575 -21.03 19.98 27.99
C THR A 575 -20.52 19.21 26.77
N VAL A 576 -19.20 19.18 26.55
CA VAL A 576 -18.53 18.37 25.50
C VAL A 576 -17.80 17.15 26.06
N ASP A 577 -17.73 16.07 25.28
CA ASP A 577 -17.15 14.76 25.65
C ASP A 577 -15.61 14.70 25.66
N LYS A 578 -14.94 15.52 24.82
CA LYS A 578 -13.50 15.47 24.57
C LYS A 578 -12.85 16.84 24.81
N GLU A 579 -11.55 16.82 25.09
CA GLU A 579 -10.70 18.01 25.18
C GLU A 579 -9.62 18.00 24.10
N GLY A 580 -9.13 19.19 23.74
CA GLY A 580 -8.14 19.37 22.68
C GLY A 580 -8.76 19.36 21.27
N PRO A 581 -7.98 19.78 20.24
CA PRO A 581 -8.44 19.80 18.85
C PRO A 581 -8.50 18.39 18.23
N LEU A 582 -9.44 18.19 17.29
CA LEU A 582 -9.59 16.98 16.47
C LEU A 582 -9.19 17.24 15.02
N TYR A 583 -9.01 16.20 14.21
CA TYR A 583 -8.66 16.39 12.80
C TYR A 583 -9.89 16.67 11.92
N ASN A 584 -9.75 17.53 10.92
CA ASN A 584 -10.78 17.87 9.95
C ASN A 584 -10.99 16.81 8.84
N ASN A 585 -10.92 15.52 9.20
CA ASN A 585 -11.05 14.39 8.28
C ASN A 585 -12.51 14.00 7.95
N GLY A 586 -13.50 14.71 8.50
CA GLY A 586 -14.93 14.42 8.38
C GLY A 586 -15.46 13.28 9.26
N THR A 587 -14.60 12.44 9.83
CA THR A 587 -14.96 11.29 10.68
C THR A 587 -14.76 11.54 12.17
N ASP A 588 -13.74 12.33 12.54
CA ASP A 588 -13.50 12.75 13.92
C ASP A 588 -14.63 13.71 14.33
N SER A 589 -15.15 13.53 15.54
CA SER A 589 -16.29 14.29 16.04
C SER A 589 -16.27 14.50 17.54
N TYR A 590 -16.86 15.61 17.98
CA TYR A 590 -17.19 15.90 19.36
C TYR A 590 -18.66 15.54 19.63
N THR A 591 -18.97 15.13 20.85
CA THR A 591 -20.34 14.90 21.33
C THR A 591 -20.69 15.96 22.35
N PHE A 592 -21.72 16.75 22.05
CA PHE A 592 -22.28 17.75 22.97
C PHE A 592 -23.52 17.20 23.65
N THR A 593 -23.67 17.48 24.94
CA THR A 593 -24.77 17.02 25.79
C THR A 593 -25.44 18.21 26.46
N ALA A 594 -26.71 18.46 26.16
CA ALA A 594 -27.53 19.48 26.81
C ALA A 594 -28.33 18.87 27.96
N THR A 595 -28.31 19.49 29.14
CA THR A 595 -29.13 19.14 30.31
C THR A 595 -30.37 20.05 30.36
N VAL A 596 -31.55 19.47 30.54
CA VAL A 596 -32.84 20.17 30.51
C VAL A 596 -33.58 19.99 31.84
N GLU A 597 -33.97 21.11 32.45
CA GLU A 597 -34.69 21.16 33.72
C GLU A 597 -36.03 21.90 33.58
N ASP A 598 -36.98 21.56 34.44
CA ASP A 598 -38.27 22.25 34.55
C ASP A 598 -38.18 23.60 35.31
N ALA A 599 -39.32 24.27 35.50
CA ALA A 599 -39.38 25.51 36.28
C ALA A 599 -38.93 25.37 37.75
N TYR A 600 -38.96 24.16 38.31
CA TYR A 600 -38.58 23.85 39.69
C TYR A 600 -37.13 23.39 39.84
N GLY A 601 -36.39 23.25 38.73
CA GLY A 601 -35.00 22.80 38.74
C GLY A 601 -34.85 21.27 38.81
N LYS A 602 -35.89 20.51 38.49
CA LYS A 602 -35.83 19.05 38.36
C LYS A 602 -35.53 18.66 36.89
N PRO A 603 -34.68 17.65 36.62
CA PRO A 603 -34.41 17.18 35.27
C PRO A 603 -35.69 16.67 34.57
N VAL A 604 -35.86 17.00 33.30
CA VAL A 604 -37.01 16.53 32.51
C VAL A 604 -36.68 15.17 31.90
N VAL A 605 -37.23 14.09 32.45
CA VAL A 605 -36.90 12.69 32.06
C VAL A 605 -37.95 12.09 31.10
N ASP A 606 -37.48 11.27 30.15
CA ASP A 606 -38.27 10.45 29.21
C ASP A 606 -39.32 11.22 28.38
N LYS A 607 -39.10 12.53 28.17
CA LYS A 607 -39.96 13.36 27.31
C LYS A 607 -39.29 13.61 25.95
N PRO A 608 -40.04 13.66 24.85
CA PRO A 608 -39.56 14.25 23.61
C PRO A 608 -39.27 15.74 23.84
N ILE A 609 -38.03 16.17 23.63
CA ILE A 609 -37.58 17.56 23.80
C ILE A 609 -36.85 17.99 22.53
N GLU A 610 -37.41 18.98 21.84
CA GLU A 610 -36.74 19.61 20.71
C GLU A 610 -35.75 20.68 21.20
N ILE A 611 -34.48 20.51 20.82
CA ILE A 611 -33.38 21.42 21.13
C ILE A 611 -32.89 22.06 19.83
N ASP A 612 -32.88 23.40 19.82
CA ASP A 612 -32.23 24.20 18.78
C ASP A 612 -30.73 24.30 19.10
N TRP A 613 -29.92 23.58 18.32
CA TRP A 613 -28.47 23.52 18.43
C TRP A 613 -27.81 24.41 17.37
N GLN A 614 -26.84 25.23 17.78
CA GLN A 614 -26.20 26.25 16.96
C GLN A 614 -24.68 26.24 17.12
N THR A 615 -23.95 26.77 16.13
CA THR A 615 -22.48 26.89 16.11
C THR A 615 -22.07 28.32 15.77
N ASP A 616 -21.06 28.85 16.46
CA ASP A 616 -20.45 30.16 16.19
C ASP A 616 -18.91 30.08 16.31
N PRO A 617 -18.13 30.35 15.24
CA PRO A 617 -18.59 30.70 13.90
C PRO A 617 -19.19 29.52 13.14
N THR A 618 -20.09 29.81 12.18
CA THR A 618 -20.47 28.86 11.13
C THR A 618 -19.35 28.79 10.09
N VAL A 619 -18.78 27.61 9.89
CA VAL A 619 -17.71 27.35 8.90
C VAL A 619 -18.21 26.33 7.88
N ASP A 620 -17.89 26.54 6.59
CA ASP A 620 -18.21 25.56 5.55
C ASP A 620 -17.56 24.20 5.87
N GLY A 621 -18.27 23.10 5.60
CA GLY A 621 -17.80 21.75 5.94
C GLY A 621 -17.95 21.35 7.42
N LEU A 622 -18.40 22.24 8.31
CA LEU A 622 -18.80 21.92 9.68
C LEU A 622 -20.18 21.24 9.68
N ILE A 623 -20.30 20.03 10.25
CA ILE A 623 -21.52 19.21 10.22
C ILE A 623 -22.00 18.95 11.65
N LEU A 624 -23.12 19.58 12.02
CA LEU A 624 -23.79 19.40 13.30
C LEU A 624 -24.99 18.43 13.15
N THR A 625 -24.85 17.22 13.69
CA THR A 625 -25.85 16.15 13.63
C THR A 625 -26.57 16.03 14.97
N LYS A 626 -27.86 16.36 14.99
CA LYS A 626 -28.72 16.27 16.19
C LYS A 626 -29.41 14.91 16.29
N GLN A 627 -29.60 14.43 17.53
CA GLN A 627 -30.25 13.14 17.82
C GLN A 627 -31.69 13.09 17.28
N SER A 628 -31.97 12.16 16.37
CA SER A 628 -33.30 11.91 15.81
C SER A 628 -34.30 11.53 16.92
N ASN A 629 -35.49 12.15 16.92
CA ASN A 629 -36.52 11.96 17.96
C ASN A 629 -35.93 12.09 19.38
N SER A 630 -35.25 13.20 19.64
CA SER A 630 -34.60 13.51 20.92
C SER A 630 -35.55 13.31 22.11
N VAL A 631 -35.39 12.19 22.80
CA VAL A 631 -36.01 11.92 24.12
C VAL A 631 -34.92 12.10 25.17
N SER A 632 -35.24 12.84 26.22
CA SER A 632 -34.32 13.10 27.32
C SER A 632 -34.10 11.85 28.18
N ASN A 633 -32.85 11.54 28.51
CA ASN A 633 -32.52 10.39 29.36
C ASN A 633 -32.94 10.59 30.84
N ALA A 634 -32.63 9.60 31.69
CA ALA A 634 -32.88 9.64 33.14
C ALA A 634 -32.20 10.80 33.91
N GLN A 635 -31.30 11.54 33.28
CA GLN A 635 -30.63 12.74 33.82
C GLN A 635 -31.10 14.03 33.13
N GLY A 636 -32.16 13.96 32.30
CA GLY A 636 -32.70 15.07 31.53
C GLY A 636 -31.83 15.52 30.37
N GLN A 637 -31.05 14.62 29.76
CA GLN A 637 -30.04 14.96 28.77
C GLN A 637 -30.40 14.57 27.33
N VAL A 638 -29.99 15.40 26.37
CA VAL A 638 -30.12 15.21 24.91
C VAL A 638 -28.78 15.51 24.24
N THR A 639 -28.43 14.79 23.17
CA THR A 639 -27.11 14.91 22.52
C THR A 639 -27.14 15.40 21.06
N ALA A 640 -26.00 15.96 20.63
CA ALA A 640 -25.69 16.25 19.23
C ALA A 640 -24.19 16.02 18.98
N THR A 641 -23.81 15.61 17.78
CA THR A 641 -22.41 15.45 17.37
C THR A 641 -21.99 16.51 16.36
N LEU A 642 -20.74 16.95 16.45
CA LEU A 642 -20.13 17.91 15.54
C LEU A 642 -18.91 17.27 14.88
N SER A 643 -18.83 17.27 13.55
CA SER A 643 -17.61 16.93 12.78
C SER A 643 -17.25 18.07 11.81
N SER A 644 -16.08 17.99 11.18
CA SER A 644 -15.71 18.95 10.13
C SER A 644 -14.85 18.32 9.03
N THR A 645 -15.03 18.78 7.79
CA THR A 645 -14.12 18.55 6.65
C THR A 645 -13.22 19.75 6.34
N MET A 646 -13.33 20.83 7.11
CA MET A 646 -12.48 22.02 7.02
C MET A 646 -11.91 22.41 8.39
N VAL A 647 -10.88 23.26 8.39
CA VAL A 647 -10.35 23.85 9.63
C VAL A 647 -11.40 24.80 10.22
N ALA A 648 -11.73 24.61 11.50
CA ALA A 648 -12.62 25.46 12.24
C ALA A 648 -12.07 25.65 13.65
N ILE A 649 -11.72 26.88 14.05
CA ILE A 649 -11.05 27.17 15.32
C ILE A 649 -12.02 27.87 16.27
N ASP A 650 -11.96 27.52 17.55
CA ASP A 650 -12.71 28.14 18.65
C ASP A 650 -14.24 28.14 18.44
N VAL A 651 -14.76 27.08 17.81
CA VAL A 651 -16.19 26.87 17.57
C VAL A 651 -16.91 26.71 18.89
N GLN A 652 -17.79 27.66 19.18
CA GLN A 652 -18.74 27.59 20.27
C GLN A 652 -19.99 26.84 19.79
N VAL A 653 -20.33 25.74 20.45
CA VAL A 653 -21.66 25.12 20.32
C VAL A 653 -22.58 25.68 21.39
N SER A 654 -23.85 25.91 21.04
CA SER A 654 -24.88 26.40 21.96
C SER A 654 -26.21 25.68 21.73
N ALA A 655 -27.06 25.63 22.75
CA ALA A 655 -28.35 24.96 22.74
C ALA A 655 -29.45 25.77 23.46
N LYS A 656 -30.71 25.63 23.03
CA LYS A 656 -31.90 26.15 23.74
C LYS A 656 -33.15 25.33 23.45
N THR A 657 -34.16 25.44 24.30
CA THR A 657 -35.54 24.99 24.00
C THR A 657 -36.29 26.04 23.17
N ALA A 658 -37.38 25.66 22.52
CA ALA A 658 -38.22 26.59 21.75
C ALA A 658 -38.82 27.76 22.57
N THR A 659 -39.00 27.57 23.88
CA THR A 659 -39.53 28.57 24.83
C THR A 659 -38.45 29.46 25.45
N GLN A 660 -37.17 29.12 25.29
CA GLN A 660 -36.05 29.80 25.93
C GLN A 660 -35.48 30.90 25.01
N GLN A 661 -35.47 32.14 25.48
CA GLN A 661 -34.96 33.28 24.70
C GLN A 661 -33.43 33.29 24.58
N THR A 662 -32.71 32.89 25.63
CA THR A 662 -31.24 32.94 25.72
C THR A 662 -30.61 31.60 25.46
N LEU A 663 -29.71 31.53 24.47
CA LEU A 663 -28.88 30.36 24.17
C LEU A 663 -28.00 29.99 25.37
N MET A 664 -27.88 28.70 25.67
CA MET A 664 -26.90 28.17 26.63
C MET A 664 -25.68 27.68 25.86
N ASN A 665 -24.50 28.24 26.17
CA ASN A 665 -23.26 27.85 25.53
C ASN A 665 -22.71 26.54 26.15
N ALA A 666 -22.05 25.72 25.33
CA ALA A 666 -21.17 24.65 25.80
C ALA A 666 -20.08 25.21 26.72
N ASP A 667 -19.72 24.41 27.73
CA ASP A 667 -18.69 24.71 28.72
C ASP A 667 -17.31 25.03 28.11
N LYS A 668 -17.04 24.51 26.91
CA LYS A 668 -15.79 24.69 26.16
C LYS A 668 -16.07 24.98 24.69
N LYS A 669 -15.15 25.73 24.07
CA LYS A 669 -15.01 25.84 22.61
C LYS A 669 -14.20 24.66 22.09
N VAL A 670 -14.45 24.27 20.84
CA VAL A 670 -13.77 23.15 20.19
C VAL A 670 -13.12 23.58 18.87
N SER A 671 -12.13 22.82 18.42
CA SER A 671 -11.40 23.12 17.18
C SER A 671 -11.19 21.87 16.32
N PHE A 672 -11.30 22.04 15.01
CA PHE A 672 -10.88 21.09 13.99
C PHE A 672 -9.65 21.64 13.27
N ILE A 673 -8.56 20.86 13.26
CA ILE A 673 -7.27 21.22 12.65
C ILE A 673 -6.91 20.26 11.52
N SER A 674 -6.08 20.71 10.60
CA SER A 674 -5.43 19.82 9.62
C SER A 674 -4.19 19.15 10.24
N PRO A 675 -3.78 17.96 9.76
CA PRO A 675 -2.48 17.38 10.12
C PRO A 675 -1.30 18.23 9.62
N ASP A 676 -0.19 18.20 10.36
CA ASP A 676 1.05 18.90 9.97
C ASP A 676 1.74 18.21 8.77
N GLU A 677 2.31 18.99 7.84
CA GLU A 677 2.98 18.48 6.62
C GLU A 677 4.50 18.59 6.70
N LEU A 678 5.20 17.52 6.29
CA LEU A 678 6.64 17.53 6.05
C LEU A 678 6.97 18.30 4.75
N ALA A 679 7.01 19.62 4.85
CA ALA A 679 7.19 20.52 3.71
C ALA A 679 8.50 20.29 2.94
N SER A 680 9.62 20.02 3.63
CA SER A 680 10.88 19.65 2.97
C SER A 680 11.74 18.72 3.82
N LEU A 681 12.63 18.00 3.15
CA LEU A 681 13.78 17.35 3.75
C LEU A 681 14.98 17.75 2.89
N THR A 682 15.98 18.38 3.51
CA THR A 682 17.23 18.80 2.85
C THR A 682 18.43 18.21 3.59
N VAL A 683 19.59 18.16 2.94
CA VAL A 683 20.84 17.71 3.53
C VAL A 683 21.93 18.75 3.30
N SER A 684 22.81 18.96 4.29
CA SER A 684 23.94 19.87 4.20
C SER A 684 25.15 19.31 4.95
N PRO A 685 26.36 19.29 4.34
CA PRO A 685 26.59 19.51 2.91
C PRO A 685 25.86 18.46 2.04
N ASP A 686 25.55 18.80 0.80
CA ASP A 686 24.98 17.89 -0.20
C ASP A 686 26.05 16.94 -0.78
N HIS A 687 27.28 17.42 -0.87
CA HIS A 687 28.45 16.66 -1.31
C HIS A 687 29.64 16.81 -0.36
N VAL A 688 30.38 15.72 -0.14
CA VAL A 688 31.66 15.73 0.59
C VAL A 688 32.68 14.94 -0.21
N THR A 689 33.85 15.56 -0.43
CA THR A 689 34.98 14.88 -1.06
C THR A 689 35.69 14.03 -0.02
N GLU A 690 35.43 12.71 -0.03
CA GLU A 690 36.11 11.78 0.88
C GLU A 690 37.64 11.85 0.69
N GLY A 691 38.37 11.96 1.80
CA GLY A 691 39.82 12.20 1.84
C GLY A 691 40.38 12.08 3.27
N GLU A 692 41.70 12.25 3.43
CA GLU A 692 42.36 12.13 4.75
C GLU A 692 42.04 13.31 5.68
N GLY A 693 40.93 13.18 6.41
CA GLY A 693 40.49 14.10 7.46
C GLY A 693 39.44 13.44 8.36
N ALA A 694 39.28 13.94 9.58
CA ALA A 694 38.18 13.53 10.46
C ALA A 694 37.02 14.55 10.35
N GLU A 695 35.79 14.07 10.55
CA GLU A 695 34.53 14.86 10.61
C GLU A 695 33.90 15.25 9.26
N HIS A 696 33.46 14.23 8.51
CA HIS A 696 32.49 14.37 7.41
C HIS A 696 31.07 14.07 7.92
N THR A 697 30.38 15.10 8.43
CA THR A 697 29.03 14.99 9.01
C THR A 697 27.97 15.60 8.10
N TYR A 698 27.00 14.79 7.69
CA TYR A 698 25.83 15.21 6.93
C TYR A 698 24.70 15.58 7.90
N THR A 699 24.24 16.83 7.85
CA THR A 699 23.09 17.31 8.63
C THR A 699 21.86 17.40 7.75
N PHE A 700 20.93 16.49 8.00
CA PHE A 700 19.59 16.51 7.42
C PHE A 700 18.71 17.49 8.20
N THR A 701 17.98 18.35 7.49
CA THR A 701 17.01 19.28 8.07
C THR A 701 15.63 19.00 7.47
N ALA A 702 14.72 18.51 8.31
CA ALA A 702 13.31 18.38 7.99
C ALA A 702 12.61 19.70 8.34
N THR A 703 11.89 20.30 7.39
CA THR A 703 11.03 21.46 7.67
C THR A 703 9.59 21.00 7.70
N VAL A 704 8.91 21.18 8.83
CA VAL A 704 7.49 20.92 9.03
C VAL A 704 6.73 22.23 8.96
N LYS A 705 5.64 22.21 8.20
CA LYS A 705 4.71 23.33 8.12
C LYS A 705 3.34 22.91 8.62
N ASP A 706 2.61 23.87 9.18
CA ASP A 706 1.18 23.71 9.33
C ASP A 706 0.47 23.92 7.98
N PHE A 707 -0.83 23.66 7.95
CA PHE A 707 -1.67 23.80 6.76
C PHE A 707 -1.79 25.23 6.22
N SER A 708 -1.42 26.26 6.99
CA SER A 708 -1.37 27.65 6.51
C SER A 708 -0.08 27.95 5.75
N GLY A 709 0.84 26.98 5.68
CA GLY A 709 2.17 27.13 5.08
C GLY A 709 3.19 27.82 5.99
N GLN A 710 2.81 28.08 7.25
CA GLN A 710 3.69 28.64 8.29
C GLN A 710 4.57 27.54 8.90
N ALA A 711 5.67 27.95 9.51
CA ALA A 711 6.57 27.06 10.24
C ALA A 711 5.88 26.47 11.49
N LYS A 712 5.87 25.14 11.62
CA LYS A 712 5.27 24.47 12.77
C LYS A 712 6.31 24.10 13.82
N SER A 713 6.33 24.83 14.93
CA SER A 713 7.20 24.53 16.08
C SER A 713 6.65 23.40 16.97
N GLY A 714 7.55 22.62 17.58
CA GLY A 714 7.23 21.55 18.53
C GLY A 714 6.71 20.23 17.94
N ALA A 715 6.68 20.08 16.61
CA ALA A 715 6.27 18.85 15.94
C ALA A 715 7.38 17.79 16.00
N THR A 716 7.04 16.56 16.42
CA THR A 716 7.99 15.44 16.48
C THR A 716 8.29 14.90 15.08
N VAL A 717 9.58 14.75 14.76
CA VAL A 717 10.03 14.14 13.51
C VAL A 717 10.74 12.82 13.82
N ALA A 718 10.20 11.72 13.28
CA ALA A 718 10.82 10.40 13.33
C ALA A 718 11.80 10.22 12.17
N TRP A 719 12.95 9.63 12.47
CA TRP A 719 14.08 9.50 11.54
C TRP A 719 14.53 8.05 11.39
N SER A 720 14.89 7.65 10.17
CA SER A 720 15.55 6.38 9.91
C SER A 720 16.63 6.53 8.85
N ALA A 721 17.67 5.69 8.93
CA ALA A 721 18.75 5.62 7.97
C ALA A 721 19.00 4.16 7.58
N THR A 722 19.15 3.89 6.28
CA THR A 722 19.43 2.57 5.73
C THR A 722 20.48 2.68 4.61
N ASN A 723 21.14 1.58 4.25
CA ASN A 723 21.91 1.55 3.01
C ASN A 723 20.99 1.83 1.81
N SER A 724 21.52 2.43 0.75
CA SER A 724 20.80 2.52 -0.53
C SER A 724 20.57 1.16 -1.17
N GLU A 725 19.54 1.07 -2.02
CA GLU A 725 19.23 -0.15 -2.76
C GLU A 725 20.41 -0.57 -3.66
N GLY A 726 20.81 -1.84 -3.58
CA GLY A 726 21.98 -2.38 -4.28
C GLY A 726 23.33 -2.25 -3.55
N VAL A 727 23.41 -1.52 -2.42
CA VAL A 727 24.65 -1.43 -1.63
C VAL A 727 24.77 -2.62 -0.68
N THR A 728 25.72 -3.52 -0.97
CA THR A 728 26.03 -4.70 -0.14
C THR A 728 27.05 -4.43 0.97
N ILE A 729 27.80 -3.33 0.89
CA ILE A 729 28.77 -2.92 1.91
C ILE A 729 28.02 -2.13 3.00
N THR A 730 27.78 -2.77 4.15
CA THR A 730 27.25 -2.08 5.33
C THR A 730 28.38 -1.49 6.14
N ASP A 731 28.44 -0.16 6.27
CA ASP A 731 29.39 0.51 7.15
C ASP A 731 29.02 0.23 8.62
N LYS A 732 29.81 -0.61 9.28
CA LYS A 732 29.62 -1.01 10.69
C LYS A 732 29.88 0.13 11.68
N ASN A 733 30.45 1.24 11.21
CA ASN A 733 30.82 2.41 11.99
C ASN A 733 29.95 3.65 11.67
N LEU A 734 28.86 3.47 10.92
CA LEU A 734 27.88 4.52 10.66
C LEU A 734 27.23 4.96 11.98
N VAL A 735 27.29 6.26 12.28
CA VAL A 735 26.65 6.87 13.43
C VAL A 735 25.50 7.74 12.95
N THR A 736 24.36 7.59 13.62
CA THR A 736 23.19 8.44 13.43
C THR A 736 22.84 9.14 14.73
N GLN A 737 22.40 10.38 14.65
CA GLN A 737 22.11 11.22 15.81
C GLN A 737 20.96 12.17 15.51
N VAL A 738 19.88 12.09 16.31
CA VAL A 738 18.87 13.14 16.34
C VAL A 738 19.46 14.36 17.07
N VAL A 739 19.31 15.54 16.48
CA VAL A 739 19.79 16.80 17.07
C VAL A 739 18.67 17.37 17.95
N GLY A 740 19.00 17.75 19.19
CA GLY A 740 18.01 18.24 20.15
C GLY A 740 17.10 17.13 20.71
N ASP A 741 15.82 17.43 20.89
CA ASP A 741 14.81 16.50 21.42
C ASP A 741 13.99 15.78 20.32
N GLY A 742 14.39 15.93 19.05
CA GLY A 742 13.67 15.36 17.91
C GLY A 742 12.41 16.12 17.49
N LYS A 743 12.18 17.32 18.04
CA LYS A 743 11.09 18.20 17.61
C LYS A 743 11.60 19.37 16.78
N THR A 744 10.66 20.05 16.14
CA THR A 744 10.93 21.25 15.36
C THR A 744 11.13 22.50 16.21
N ASP A 745 12.10 23.32 15.81
CA ASP A 745 12.37 24.64 16.37
C ASP A 745 11.30 25.70 15.99
N ALA A 746 11.56 26.98 16.26
CA ALA A 746 10.65 28.08 15.93
C ALA A 746 10.48 28.30 14.40
N ASP A 747 11.45 27.88 13.59
CA ASP A 747 11.40 27.91 12.13
C ASP A 747 10.76 26.64 11.54
N GLY A 748 10.24 25.75 12.39
CA GLY A 748 9.64 24.48 11.98
C GLY A 748 10.67 23.44 11.57
N LYS A 749 11.93 23.56 11.97
CA LYS A 749 13.03 22.68 11.54
C LYS A 749 13.42 21.68 12.62
N ALA A 750 13.53 20.41 12.25
CA ALA A 750 14.15 19.37 13.05
C ALA A 750 15.39 18.83 12.33
N GLN A 751 16.43 18.46 13.07
CA GLN A 751 17.71 18.05 12.49
C GLN A 751 18.14 16.63 12.89
N TYR A 752 18.81 15.97 11.95
CA TYR A 752 19.36 14.62 12.11
C TYR A 752 20.72 14.55 11.43
N GLN A 753 21.70 14.00 12.13
CA GLN A 753 23.07 13.94 11.69
C GLN A 753 23.47 12.50 11.39
N ILE A 754 24.17 12.32 10.27
CA ILE A 754 24.84 11.08 9.91
C ILE A 754 26.31 11.37 9.69
N TYR A 755 27.17 10.58 10.31
CA TYR A 755 28.59 10.56 10.01
C TYR A 755 29.13 9.14 10.18
N SER A 756 30.19 8.81 9.46
CA SER A 756 30.90 7.56 9.67
C SER A 756 32.11 7.79 10.56
N LYS A 757 32.28 6.97 11.61
CA LYS A 757 33.56 6.93 12.35
C LYS A 757 34.71 6.34 11.52
N SER A 758 34.39 5.65 10.41
CA SER A 758 35.37 5.23 9.40
C SER A 758 35.93 6.45 8.65
N GLY A 759 35.04 7.34 8.20
CA GLY A 759 35.36 8.54 7.42
C GLY A 759 34.68 8.62 6.04
N GLY A 760 33.77 7.69 5.72
CA GLY A 760 32.99 7.65 4.48
C GLY A 760 31.99 6.48 4.43
N PHE A 761 30.97 6.56 3.57
CA PHE A 761 29.99 5.47 3.31
C PHE A 761 29.46 5.51 1.86
N VAL A 762 29.25 4.35 1.23
CA VAL A 762 29.00 4.24 -0.23
C VAL A 762 27.75 5.02 -0.66
N ALA A 763 26.60 4.67 -0.08
CA ALA A 763 25.37 5.42 -0.23
C ALA A 763 24.40 5.07 0.91
N VAL A 764 23.75 6.10 1.48
CA VAL A 764 22.81 6.00 2.60
C VAL A 764 21.52 6.75 2.25
N MET A 765 20.39 6.10 2.52
CA MET A 765 19.05 6.64 2.42
C MET A 765 18.57 7.10 3.79
N VAL A 766 18.08 8.35 3.89
CA VAL A 766 17.56 8.92 5.14
C VAL A 766 16.12 9.33 4.96
N THR A 767 15.23 8.81 5.80
CA THR A 767 13.80 9.10 5.77
C THR A 767 13.37 9.87 7.01
N ALA A 768 12.62 10.95 6.80
CA ALA A 768 11.91 11.70 7.84
C ALA A 768 10.40 11.46 7.72
N LYS A 769 9.73 11.33 8.88
CA LYS A 769 8.28 11.18 9.03
C LYS A 769 7.77 12.16 10.11
N VAL A 770 6.62 12.78 9.87
CA VAL A 770 5.95 13.69 10.82
C VAL A 770 4.61 13.07 11.20
N ASN A 771 4.29 13.10 12.50
CA ASN A 771 3.11 12.48 13.11
C ASN A 771 3.09 10.94 13.04
N ASP A 772 2.64 10.29 14.11
CA ASP A 772 2.62 8.83 14.19
C ASP A 772 1.29 8.19 13.72
N SER A 773 0.40 9.01 13.17
CA SER A 773 -0.93 8.60 12.73
C SER A 773 -0.90 7.87 11.38
N SER A 774 -1.70 6.81 11.25
CA SER A 774 -1.79 5.94 10.08
C SER A 774 -2.48 6.55 8.85
N VAL A 775 -2.72 7.86 8.83
CA VAL A 775 -3.51 8.55 7.82
C VAL A 775 -2.71 9.73 7.23
N GLY A 776 -2.16 9.54 6.03
CA GLY A 776 -1.72 10.63 5.14
C GLY A 776 -0.32 11.22 5.33
N SER A 777 0.50 10.76 6.29
CA SER A 777 1.90 11.24 6.41
C SER A 777 2.71 10.94 5.14
N LYS A 778 3.03 11.98 4.37
CA LYS A 778 4.01 11.90 3.27
C LYS A 778 5.43 11.86 3.86
N ASN A 779 5.97 10.66 3.99
CA ASN A 779 7.40 10.49 4.29
C ASN A 779 8.23 11.17 3.20
N LYS A 780 9.34 11.81 3.58
CA LYS A 780 10.36 12.28 2.61
C LYS A 780 11.66 11.56 2.86
N THR A 781 12.32 11.18 1.77
CA THR A 781 13.58 10.44 1.78
C THR A 781 14.60 11.18 0.93
N VAL A 782 15.83 11.27 1.40
CA VAL A 782 16.98 11.82 0.67
C VAL A 782 18.08 10.76 0.64
N GLU A 783 18.65 10.55 -0.54
CA GLU A 783 19.83 9.72 -0.74
C GLU A 783 21.09 10.59 -0.68
N ILE A 784 22.13 10.11 -0.01
CA ILE A 784 23.48 10.66 -0.08
C ILE A 784 24.45 9.59 -0.58
N LYS A 785 25.33 9.97 -1.51
CA LYS A 785 26.36 9.12 -2.12
C LYS A 785 27.72 9.78 -1.94
N ALA A 786 28.78 8.98 -1.82
CA ALA A 786 30.12 9.53 -1.87
C ALA A 786 30.49 10.00 -3.29
N ASN A 787 31.34 11.03 -3.35
CA ASN A 787 31.81 11.59 -4.61
C ASN A 787 32.76 10.63 -5.34
N GLU A 788 32.51 10.42 -6.63
CA GLU A 788 33.41 9.69 -7.52
C GLU A 788 34.58 10.60 -7.93
N GLN A 789 35.81 10.10 -7.88
CA GLN A 789 36.99 10.86 -8.29
C GLN A 789 37.43 10.47 -9.71
N ASP A 790 37.36 11.42 -10.64
CA ASP A 790 37.80 11.23 -12.01
C ASP A 790 39.33 11.13 -12.12
N VAL A 791 39.80 10.04 -12.72
CA VAL A 791 41.20 9.82 -13.04
C VAL A 791 41.45 10.20 -14.50
N ALA A 792 42.30 11.20 -14.72
CA ALA A 792 42.71 11.64 -16.06
C ALA A 792 43.85 10.80 -16.66
N ASN A 793 44.69 10.19 -15.83
CA ASN A 793 45.97 9.61 -16.23
C ASN A 793 46.15 8.14 -15.79
N PHE A 794 47.02 7.41 -16.47
CA PHE A 794 47.44 6.06 -16.06
C PHE A 794 48.89 5.73 -16.43
N PHE A 795 49.47 4.73 -15.78
CA PHE A 795 50.80 4.19 -16.06
C PHE A 795 50.70 2.93 -16.92
N ILE A 796 51.39 2.88 -18.06
CA ILE A 796 51.49 1.65 -18.87
C ILE A 796 52.51 0.71 -18.23
N SER A 797 52.15 -0.55 -18.01
CA SER A 797 53.02 -1.57 -17.43
C SER A 797 54.03 -2.13 -18.45
N ASP A 798 55.16 -2.60 -17.94
CA ASP A 798 56.11 -3.37 -18.76
C ASP A 798 55.57 -4.79 -19.04
N TYR A 799 55.92 -5.35 -20.19
CA TYR A 799 55.50 -6.69 -20.63
C TYR A 799 55.96 -7.81 -19.70
N HIS A 800 57.17 -7.63 -19.13
CA HIS A 800 57.76 -8.48 -18.08
C HIS A 800 58.01 -7.65 -16.82
N HIS A 801 57.01 -6.88 -16.38
CA HIS A 801 57.08 -6.12 -15.14
C HIS A 801 57.33 -7.05 -13.94
N LYS A 802 58.25 -6.65 -13.05
CA LYS A 802 58.49 -7.28 -11.76
C LYS A 802 58.04 -6.34 -10.66
N ASP A 803 57.47 -6.89 -9.59
CA ASP A 803 57.03 -6.12 -8.44
C ASP A 803 58.19 -5.27 -7.88
N GLY A 804 57.96 -3.96 -7.79
CA GLY A 804 58.94 -2.98 -7.33
C GLY A 804 59.74 -2.26 -8.42
N GLU A 805 59.61 -2.62 -9.71
CA GLU A 805 60.14 -1.76 -10.79
C GLU A 805 59.29 -0.49 -10.98
N SER A 806 59.89 0.59 -11.47
CA SER A 806 59.16 1.83 -11.78
C SER A 806 58.38 1.69 -13.09
N LEU A 807 57.08 2.00 -13.08
CA LEU A 807 56.23 1.96 -14.28
C LEU A 807 56.56 3.07 -15.29
N GLY A 808 57.22 4.15 -14.87
CA GLY A 808 57.58 5.31 -15.70
C GLY A 808 56.65 6.51 -15.48
N ARG A 809 56.53 7.36 -16.52
CA ARG A 809 55.61 8.52 -16.51
C ARG A 809 54.16 8.05 -16.74
N SER A 810 53.21 8.78 -16.17
CA SER A 810 51.80 8.59 -16.49
C SER A 810 51.46 9.18 -17.86
N VAL A 811 50.35 8.69 -18.43
CA VAL A 811 49.84 8.99 -19.77
C VAL A 811 48.39 9.46 -19.60
N PRO A 812 48.00 10.63 -20.14
CA PRO A 812 46.61 11.06 -20.16
C PRO A 812 45.75 10.11 -21.00
N LYS A 813 44.54 9.79 -20.55
CA LYS A 813 43.66 8.82 -21.23
C LYS A 813 43.29 9.25 -22.65
N GLU A 814 43.22 10.55 -22.92
CA GLU A 814 42.93 11.15 -24.22
C GLU A 814 44.09 10.95 -25.22
N ARG A 815 45.29 10.66 -24.73
CA ARG A 815 46.50 10.38 -25.54
C ARG A 815 46.68 8.90 -25.86
N MET A 816 45.74 8.04 -25.47
CA MET A 816 45.78 6.60 -25.72
C MET A 816 44.62 6.16 -26.62
N ASN A 817 44.68 6.57 -27.88
CA ASN A 817 43.64 6.23 -28.86
C ASN A 817 43.77 4.80 -29.42
N PHE A 818 44.72 3.99 -28.92
CA PHE A 818 44.99 2.64 -29.39
C PHE A 818 45.50 1.72 -28.26
N GLY A 819 45.51 0.42 -28.52
CA GLY A 819 46.10 -0.57 -27.61
C GLY A 819 46.56 -1.80 -28.38
N TRP A 820 47.28 -2.70 -27.71
CA TRP A 820 47.85 -3.89 -28.34
C TRP A 820 47.71 -5.13 -27.46
N GLN A 821 47.97 -6.30 -28.05
CA GLN A 821 47.84 -7.58 -27.37
C GLN A 821 48.63 -7.62 -26.06
N ARG A 822 47.94 -7.90 -24.94
CA ARG A 822 48.49 -7.98 -23.57
C ARG A 822 49.02 -6.65 -22.99
N MET A 823 48.76 -5.51 -23.62
CA MET A 823 49.00 -4.19 -23.02
C MET A 823 48.26 -4.11 -21.67
N LYS A 824 48.99 -3.80 -20.59
CA LYS A 824 48.39 -3.51 -19.28
C LYS A 824 48.67 -2.08 -18.84
N PHE A 825 47.76 -1.48 -18.06
CA PHE A 825 47.98 -0.20 -17.40
C PHE A 825 47.33 -0.14 -16.01
N LYS A 826 47.82 0.76 -15.16
CA LYS A 826 47.23 1.09 -13.85
C LYS A 826 46.87 2.58 -13.79
N PRO A 827 45.65 2.99 -13.40
CA PRO A 827 45.32 4.39 -13.08
C PRO A 827 46.29 5.09 -12.14
N GLU A 828 46.39 6.41 -12.28
CA GLU A 828 47.11 7.32 -11.37
C GLU A 828 46.13 7.93 -10.35
N TYR A 829 46.03 7.30 -9.17
CA TYR A 829 45.12 7.74 -8.09
C TYR A 829 45.60 9.00 -7.34
N LEU A 830 46.92 9.16 -7.27
CA LEU A 830 47.61 10.33 -6.72
C LEU A 830 48.80 10.62 -7.62
N HIS A 831 49.14 11.89 -7.80
CA HIS A 831 50.19 12.30 -8.74
C HIS A 831 51.54 11.62 -8.44
N GLY A 832 52.06 10.88 -9.41
CA GLY A 832 53.29 10.08 -9.31
C GLY A 832 53.19 8.82 -8.43
N LYS A 833 51.98 8.33 -8.09
CA LYS A 833 51.78 7.16 -7.23
C LYS A 833 50.99 6.05 -7.91
N ILE A 834 51.43 4.81 -7.69
CA ILE A 834 50.93 3.58 -8.33
C ILE A 834 49.82 2.90 -7.49
N GLY A 835 49.74 3.21 -6.20
CA GLY A 835 48.78 2.63 -5.27
C GLY A 835 48.62 3.51 -4.03
N ILE A 836 47.56 3.26 -3.27
CA ILE A 836 47.19 4.05 -2.08
C ILE A 836 47.91 3.50 -0.85
N SER A 837 48.63 4.36 -0.14
CA SER A 837 49.33 4.00 1.10
C SER A 837 48.37 3.66 2.25
N GLY A 838 48.83 2.86 3.21
CA GLY A 838 48.03 2.51 4.41
C GLY A 838 47.25 1.20 4.32
N GLY A 839 47.57 0.30 3.37
CA GLY A 839 47.01 -1.05 3.35
C GLY A 839 45.59 -1.17 2.79
N TYR A 840 45.12 -0.16 2.04
CA TYR A 840 43.87 -0.24 1.28
C TYR A 840 43.87 -1.42 0.31
N ILE A 841 42.74 -2.13 0.23
CA ILE A 841 42.48 -3.24 -0.70
C ILE A 841 41.71 -2.68 -1.90
N GLY A 842 42.29 -2.73 -3.10
CA GLY A 842 41.66 -2.27 -4.33
C GLY A 842 40.79 -3.35 -5.01
N VAL A 843 39.56 -3.01 -5.36
CA VAL A 843 38.66 -3.78 -6.22
C VAL A 843 38.53 -3.05 -7.55
N TYR A 844 38.79 -3.75 -8.65
CA TYR A 844 38.91 -3.18 -9.99
C TYR A 844 37.80 -3.74 -10.90
N ASP A 845 37.15 -2.87 -11.67
CA ASP A 845 36.09 -3.25 -12.61
C ASP A 845 36.12 -2.45 -13.91
N SER A 846 35.51 -3.00 -14.95
CA SER A 846 35.45 -2.45 -16.30
C SER A 846 34.04 -2.63 -16.87
N SER A 847 33.44 -1.54 -17.35
CA SER A 847 32.09 -1.58 -17.95
C SER A 847 31.98 -2.47 -19.19
N ASN A 848 33.12 -2.83 -19.81
CA ASN A 848 33.16 -3.81 -20.89
C ASN A 848 34.47 -4.61 -20.87
N ARG A 849 34.49 -5.69 -20.08
CA ARG A 849 35.60 -6.65 -19.95
C ARG A 849 36.02 -7.34 -21.26
N ASN A 850 35.19 -7.26 -22.32
CA ASN A 850 35.60 -7.72 -23.64
C ASN A 850 36.57 -6.75 -24.34
N VAL A 851 36.53 -5.46 -24.00
CA VAL A 851 37.39 -4.40 -24.59
C VAL A 851 38.64 -4.20 -23.73
N ILE A 852 38.45 -3.98 -22.42
CA ILE A 852 39.53 -3.91 -21.43
C ILE A 852 39.12 -4.76 -20.22
N ASP A 853 39.87 -5.82 -19.93
CA ASP A 853 39.63 -6.73 -18.81
C ASP A 853 40.42 -6.33 -17.56
N VAL A 854 40.09 -6.94 -16.43
CA VAL A 854 40.78 -6.75 -15.14
C VAL A 854 41.73 -7.92 -14.88
N ASP A 855 43.00 -7.61 -14.69
CA ASP A 855 44.11 -8.54 -14.49
C ASP A 855 44.86 -8.17 -13.20
N GLY A 856 44.34 -8.64 -12.07
CA GLY A 856 44.75 -8.22 -10.73
C GLY A 856 44.44 -6.74 -10.49
N GLU A 857 45.44 -5.99 -10.02
CA GLU A 857 45.37 -4.53 -9.84
C GLU A 857 45.62 -3.72 -11.14
N SER A 858 45.49 -4.34 -12.31
CA SER A 858 45.77 -3.71 -13.61
C SER A 858 44.63 -3.93 -14.59
N PHE A 859 44.49 -3.03 -15.55
CA PHE A 859 43.58 -3.17 -16.68
C PHE A 859 44.35 -3.66 -17.90
N GLN A 860 43.82 -4.65 -18.63
CA GLN A 860 44.44 -5.24 -19.82
C GLN A 860 43.59 -5.03 -21.06
N VAL A 861 44.14 -4.42 -22.11
CA VAL A 861 43.45 -4.21 -23.38
C VAL A 861 43.32 -5.53 -24.14
N LYS A 862 42.12 -5.80 -24.67
CA LYS A 862 41.79 -7.01 -25.45
C LYS A 862 41.26 -6.75 -26.86
N LYS A 863 40.64 -5.59 -27.13
CA LYS A 863 40.23 -5.15 -28.48
C LYS A 863 39.89 -3.65 -28.49
N ALA A 864 39.49 -3.12 -29.63
CA ALA A 864 38.97 -1.77 -29.79
C ALA A 864 37.56 -1.59 -29.17
N GLY A 865 37.28 -0.38 -28.70
CA GLY A 865 36.03 0.00 -28.04
C GLY A 865 36.22 1.15 -27.04
N MET A 866 35.12 1.54 -26.40
CA MET A 866 35.11 2.53 -25.32
C MET A 866 34.66 1.86 -24.02
N VAL A 867 35.30 2.21 -22.91
CA VAL A 867 34.98 1.69 -21.57
C VAL A 867 35.04 2.77 -20.51
N THR A 868 34.30 2.54 -19.42
CA THR A 868 34.50 3.22 -18.14
C THR A 868 35.14 2.22 -17.20
N LEU A 869 36.24 2.61 -16.57
CA LEU A 869 36.97 1.77 -15.61
C LEU A 869 36.75 2.29 -14.20
N THR A 870 36.55 1.41 -13.24
CA THR A 870 36.29 1.78 -11.84
C THR A 870 37.29 1.08 -10.94
N ALA A 871 37.80 1.78 -9.93
CA ALA A 871 38.61 1.20 -8.88
C ALA A 871 38.15 1.71 -7.51
N THR A 872 37.75 0.78 -6.64
CA THR A 872 37.27 1.06 -5.29
C THR A 872 38.28 0.52 -4.28
N PHE A 873 38.90 1.40 -3.50
CA PHE A 873 39.88 1.04 -2.48
C PHE A 873 39.22 1.02 -1.12
N THR A 874 39.37 -0.04 -0.32
CA THR A 874 38.82 -0.10 1.05
C THR A 874 39.93 -0.39 2.06
N HIS A 875 40.07 0.47 3.07
CA HIS A 875 41.01 0.28 4.18
C HIS A 875 40.48 -0.82 5.13
N PRO A 876 41.23 -1.91 5.38
CA PRO A 876 40.72 -3.08 6.09
C PRO A 876 40.38 -2.81 7.56
N GLU A 877 41.16 -1.98 8.26
CA GLU A 877 40.91 -1.65 9.67
C GLU A 877 39.89 -0.53 9.88
N SER A 878 40.03 0.60 9.16
CA SER A 878 39.15 1.76 9.35
C SER A 878 37.83 1.66 8.59
N GLY A 879 37.70 0.85 7.55
CA GLY A 879 36.50 0.77 6.71
C GLY A 879 36.31 1.94 5.73
N ARG A 880 37.22 2.93 5.73
CA ARG A 880 37.27 3.97 4.68
C ARG A 880 37.32 3.32 3.32
N TYR A 881 36.61 3.87 2.36
CA TYR A 881 36.83 3.52 0.97
C TYR A 881 36.93 4.77 0.10
N LEU A 882 37.46 4.61 -1.12
CA LEU A 882 37.65 5.67 -2.10
C LEU A 882 37.27 5.10 -3.47
N LYS A 883 36.37 5.77 -4.21
CA LYS A 883 35.92 5.33 -5.53
C LYS A 883 36.50 6.23 -6.62
N TYR A 884 37.34 5.65 -7.45
CA TYR A 884 37.95 6.29 -8.62
C TYR A 884 37.30 5.77 -9.90
N VAL A 885 37.04 6.67 -10.84
CA VAL A 885 36.45 6.35 -12.15
C VAL A 885 37.36 6.91 -13.26
N ILE A 886 37.57 6.13 -14.30
CA ILE A 886 38.21 6.54 -15.55
C ILE A 886 37.12 6.51 -16.62
N PRO A 887 36.37 7.61 -16.84
CA PRO A 887 35.37 7.65 -17.89
C PRO A 887 36.03 7.78 -19.27
N ASP A 888 35.32 7.33 -20.32
CA ASP A 888 35.65 7.56 -21.73
C ASP A 888 37.02 7.02 -22.20
N VAL A 889 37.51 5.92 -21.61
CA VAL A 889 38.75 5.27 -22.07
C VAL A 889 38.49 4.63 -23.44
N LYS A 890 39.05 5.25 -24.49
CA LYS A 890 38.69 4.98 -25.89
C LYS A 890 39.85 4.39 -26.70
N ILE A 891 39.83 3.07 -26.86
CA ILE A 891 40.72 2.33 -27.76
C ILE A 891 40.08 2.33 -29.15
N ASN A 892 40.43 3.28 -30.03
CA ASN A 892 39.89 3.30 -31.40
C ASN A 892 40.44 2.15 -32.25
N HIS A 893 41.74 1.84 -32.07
CA HIS A 893 42.46 0.86 -32.87
C HIS A 893 43.07 -0.23 -31.99
N PHE A 894 42.93 -1.49 -32.37
CA PHE A 894 43.61 -2.60 -31.71
C PHE A 894 44.70 -3.15 -32.61
N VAL A 895 45.94 -3.00 -32.15
CA VAL A 895 47.13 -3.10 -32.95
C VAL A 895 47.86 -4.40 -32.65
N ILE A 896 48.14 -5.16 -33.70
CA ILE A 896 49.04 -6.30 -33.69
C ILE A 896 50.26 -6.01 -34.57
N VAL A 897 51.36 -6.67 -34.23
CA VAL A 897 52.61 -6.64 -35.00
C VAL A 897 52.78 -8.00 -35.65
N ASP A 898 52.89 -8.02 -36.98
CA ASP A 898 53.34 -9.20 -37.70
C ASP A 898 54.81 -9.45 -37.34
N SER A 899 55.05 -10.50 -36.55
CA SER A 899 56.35 -10.79 -35.94
C SER A 899 57.15 -11.85 -36.70
N ASN A 900 56.70 -12.26 -37.89
CA ASN A 900 57.43 -13.25 -38.68
C ASN A 900 58.65 -12.60 -39.37
N PRO A 901 59.91 -12.95 -38.99
CA PRO A 901 61.10 -12.31 -39.55
C PRO A 901 61.39 -12.68 -41.02
N ILE A 902 60.60 -13.59 -41.60
CA ILE A 902 60.64 -14.04 -43.00
C ILE A 902 59.29 -13.76 -43.69
N GLY A 903 58.31 -13.21 -42.95
CA GLY A 903 56.98 -12.89 -43.46
C GLY A 903 56.91 -11.48 -44.05
N PRO A 904 55.85 -11.16 -44.81
CA PRO A 904 55.67 -9.84 -45.45
C PRO A 904 55.29 -8.72 -44.46
N GLY A 905 55.64 -8.81 -43.18
CA GLY A 905 55.38 -7.78 -42.16
C GLY A 905 56.63 -7.16 -41.51
N VAL A 906 57.79 -7.81 -41.66
CA VAL A 906 59.10 -7.37 -41.12
C VAL A 906 60.14 -7.39 -42.24
N GLY A 907 61.06 -6.44 -42.25
CA GLY A 907 62.17 -6.47 -43.19
C GLY A 907 63.47 -5.85 -42.68
N TYR A 908 64.57 -6.34 -43.23
CA TYR A 908 65.94 -5.91 -42.95
C TYR A 908 66.53 -5.23 -44.20
N PRO A 909 67.13 -4.03 -44.11
CA PRO A 909 68.01 -3.51 -45.14
C PRO A 909 69.30 -4.34 -45.18
N ASP A 910 69.83 -4.57 -46.38
CA ASP A 910 71.18 -5.14 -46.54
C ASP A 910 72.24 -4.13 -46.04
N LEU A 911 73.41 -4.60 -45.59
CA LEU A 911 74.43 -3.83 -44.85
C LEU A 911 74.96 -2.56 -45.56
N ASN A 912 74.75 -2.44 -46.88
CA ASN A 912 75.13 -1.26 -47.67
C ASN A 912 73.92 -0.52 -48.30
N SER A 913 72.69 -0.90 -47.95
CA SER A 913 71.47 -0.31 -48.51
C SER A 913 70.94 0.80 -47.62
N ARG A 914 71.00 2.05 -48.12
CA ARG A 914 69.95 3.01 -47.75
C ARG A 914 68.61 2.41 -48.18
N ILE A 915 67.60 2.50 -47.32
CA ILE A 915 66.26 1.91 -47.53
C ILE A 915 65.78 2.22 -48.97
N ASP A 916 65.53 1.18 -49.75
CA ASP A 916 65.09 1.29 -51.14
C ASP A 916 63.64 1.83 -51.20
N MET A 917 63.53 3.15 -51.30
CA MET A 917 62.26 3.89 -51.33
C MET A 917 61.40 3.59 -52.57
N SER A 918 61.88 2.81 -53.54
CA SER A 918 61.14 2.48 -54.77
C SER A 918 60.24 1.24 -54.63
N LYS A 919 60.42 0.44 -53.58
CA LYS A 919 59.61 -0.76 -53.32
C LYS A 919 58.45 -0.44 -52.38
N PRO A 920 57.23 -0.96 -52.64
CA PRO A 920 56.12 -0.78 -51.72
C PRO A 920 56.43 -1.46 -50.39
N LEU A 921 56.07 -0.79 -49.28
CA LEU A 921 56.20 -1.35 -47.94
C LEU A 921 55.44 -2.70 -47.84
N PRO A 922 55.97 -3.67 -47.08
CA PRO A 922 55.35 -4.98 -46.94
C PRO A 922 53.91 -4.94 -46.36
N ARG A 923 53.14 -6.02 -46.57
CA ARG A 923 51.71 -6.11 -46.24
C ARG A 923 51.47 -7.05 -45.07
N CYS A 924 50.64 -6.62 -44.12
CA CYS A 924 50.11 -7.43 -43.03
C CYS A 924 49.67 -8.83 -43.48
N THR A 925 50.17 -9.89 -42.83
CA THR A 925 49.60 -11.25 -42.98
C THR A 925 48.28 -11.41 -42.23
N ARG A 926 48.07 -10.64 -41.17
CA ARG A 926 46.86 -10.62 -40.36
C ARG A 926 46.34 -9.19 -40.29
N GLY A 927 45.10 -9.00 -40.76
CA GLY A 927 44.41 -7.72 -40.71
C GLY A 927 44.87 -6.67 -41.72
N ASN A 928 44.36 -5.44 -41.55
CA ASN A 928 44.65 -4.32 -42.45
C ASN A 928 45.81 -3.46 -41.92
N ARG A 929 46.59 -2.83 -42.81
CA ARG A 929 47.58 -1.84 -42.40
C ARG A 929 46.88 -0.57 -41.89
N ILE A 930 47.27 -0.12 -40.70
CA ILE A 930 46.73 1.10 -40.08
C ILE A 930 47.30 2.36 -40.78
N LYS A 931 46.49 3.42 -40.93
CA LYS A 931 46.92 4.68 -41.55
C LYS A 931 47.68 5.53 -40.52
N GLU A 932 48.39 6.58 -40.94
CA GLU A 932 48.99 7.49 -39.95
C GLU A 932 47.94 8.18 -39.10
N SER A 933 46.95 8.80 -39.75
CA SER A 933 45.90 9.63 -39.14
C SER A 933 45.29 9.05 -37.87
N ASP A 934 45.32 7.73 -37.81
CA ASP A 934 44.69 6.87 -36.84
C ASP A 934 45.54 6.76 -35.54
N LEU A 935 46.88 6.83 -35.63
CA LEU A 935 47.82 6.53 -34.52
C LEU A 935 48.96 7.53 -34.29
N GLY A 936 49.37 8.29 -35.31
CA GLY A 936 50.66 9.00 -35.32
C GLY A 936 50.88 9.89 -34.09
N SER A 937 49.90 10.73 -33.78
CA SER A 937 49.94 11.70 -32.67
C SER A 937 50.02 11.06 -31.27
N SER A 938 49.50 9.84 -31.08
CA SER A 938 49.60 9.11 -29.81
C SER A 938 50.96 8.42 -29.68
N ILE A 939 51.44 7.81 -30.77
CA ILE A 939 52.76 7.15 -30.81
C ILE A 939 53.87 8.18 -30.58
N ASP A 940 53.80 9.33 -31.26
CA ASP A 940 54.78 10.40 -31.10
C ASP A 940 54.81 10.94 -29.67
N TYR A 941 53.65 11.11 -29.02
CA TYR A 941 53.58 11.53 -27.62
C TYR A 941 54.21 10.51 -26.65
N LEU A 942 53.93 9.22 -26.84
CA LEU A 942 54.49 8.16 -25.99
C LEU A 942 56.01 8.06 -26.12
N VAL A 943 56.55 8.22 -27.34
CA VAL A 943 57.99 8.05 -27.61
C VAL A 943 58.79 9.33 -27.41
N ASN A 944 58.31 10.48 -27.90
CA ASN A 944 59.10 11.73 -27.92
C ASN A 944 58.92 12.54 -26.64
N ASP A 945 57.67 12.76 -26.18
CA ASP A 945 57.39 13.55 -24.97
C ASP A 945 57.61 12.75 -23.68
N LEU A 946 57.25 11.46 -23.68
CA LEU A 946 57.35 10.59 -22.49
C LEU A 946 58.58 9.67 -22.47
N ASN A 947 59.33 9.55 -23.58
CA ASN A 947 60.51 8.69 -23.71
C ASN A 947 60.27 7.22 -23.31
N LEU A 948 59.09 6.68 -23.67
CA LEU A 948 58.70 5.30 -23.32
C LEU A 948 59.28 4.28 -24.30
N ASN A 949 59.94 3.25 -23.76
CA ASN A 949 60.41 2.12 -24.55
C ASN A 949 59.26 1.14 -24.84
N LEU A 950 58.68 1.24 -26.04
CA LEU A 950 57.53 0.42 -26.45
C LEU A 950 57.83 -1.09 -26.55
N MET A 951 59.10 -1.53 -26.65
CA MET A 951 59.43 -2.95 -26.48
C MET A 951 59.34 -3.39 -25.03
N LYS A 952 59.84 -2.58 -24.08
CA LYS A 952 59.68 -2.90 -22.65
C LYS A 952 58.20 -2.95 -22.26
N LYS A 953 57.35 -2.12 -22.91
CA LYS A 953 55.88 -2.14 -22.82
C LYS A 953 55.19 -3.24 -23.67
N GLY A 954 55.94 -3.99 -24.49
CA GLY A 954 55.48 -5.21 -25.15
C GLY A 954 54.82 -5.08 -26.52
N LEU A 955 54.80 -3.89 -27.12
CA LEU A 955 54.16 -3.68 -28.44
C LEU A 955 54.86 -4.48 -29.55
N LEU A 956 56.20 -4.57 -29.52
CA LEU A 956 57.02 -5.18 -30.59
C LEU A 956 57.47 -6.63 -30.28
N GLY A 957 56.79 -7.34 -29.38
CA GLY A 957 57.02 -8.77 -29.10
C GLY A 957 57.90 -9.09 -27.88
N ASN A 958 58.23 -10.37 -27.69
CA ASN A 958 58.94 -10.86 -26.49
C ASN A 958 60.41 -10.39 -26.47
N PRO A 959 60.83 -9.56 -25.48
CA PRO A 959 62.20 -9.04 -25.39
C PRO A 959 63.29 -10.10 -25.30
N ASN A 960 62.94 -11.33 -24.88
CA ASN A 960 63.92 -12.39 -24.58
C ASN A 960 64.19 -13.35 -25.74
N THR A 961 63.35 -13.39 -26.80
CA THR A 961 63.43 -14.45 -27.83
C THR A 961 63.12 -14.02 -29.27
N GLY A 962 62.66 -12.78 -29.52
CA GLY A 962 62.20 -12.36 -30.86
C GLY A 962 63.20 -11.53 -31.68
N LEU A 963 63.93 -10.63 -31.02
CA LEU A 963 64.86 -9.68 -31.65
C LEU A 963 66.11 -9.55 -30.76
N VAL A 964 67.31 -9.63 -31.35
CA VAL A 964 68.53 -9.97 -30.59
C VAL A 964 69.10 -8.78 -29.80
N ASN A 965 68.88 -8.75 -28.48
CA ASN A 965 69.61 -8.01 -27.42
C ASN A 965 69.94 -6.51 -27.59
N LYS A 966 69.59 -5.86 -28.71
CA LYS A 966 69.81 -4.44 -28.96
C LYS A 966 68.54 -3.64 -28.66
N ARG A 967 68.69 -2.40 -28.22
CA ARG A 967 67.55 -1.50 -27.90
C ARG A 967 66.85 -1.06 -29.19
N ILE A 968 65.96 -1.89 -29.72
CA ILE A 968 65.02 -1.50 -30.79
C ILE A 968 63.89 -0.66 -30.18
N THR A 969 64.23 0.51 -29.62
CA THR A 969 63.28 1.62 -29.57
C THR A 969 62.78 1.86 -31.00
N MET A 970 61.49 2.15 -31.17
CA MET A 970 60.85 2.10 -32.49
C MET A 970 61.66 2.95 -33.47
N GLY A 971 62.17 2.28 -34.51
CA GLY A 971 63.36 2.72 -35.24
C GLY A 971 63.30 2.29 -36.69
N GLY A 972 62.18 2.58 -37.35
CA GLY A 972 61.89 2.08 -38.69
C GLY A 972 60.45 2.30 -39.12
N LEU A 973 59.98 3.55 -39.07
CA LEU A 973 58.79 4.00 -39.79
C LEU A 973 59.19 5.21 -40.63
N TYR A 974 58.86 5.19 -41.93
CA TYR A 974 58.94 6.32 -42.86
C TYR A 974 57.75 6.26 -43.82
N ILE A 975 56.97 7.33 -43.89
CA ILE A 975 55.97 7.57 -44.93
C ILE A 975 56.34 8.88 -45.64
N ALA A 976 56.15 8.93 -46.96
CA ALA A 976 56.22 10.15 -47.76
C ALA A 976 55.31 10.04 -48.99
N GLY A 977 54.67 11.14 -49.35
CA GLY A 977 53.34 11.10 -49.95
C GLY A 977 52.32 11.09 -48.81
N GLN A 978 51.40 12.04 -48.86
CA GLN A 978 50.70 12.56 -47.69
C GLN A 978 49.95 11.46 -46.91
N GLU A 979 50.20 11.17 -45.63
CA GLU A 979 51.18 11.63 -44.62
C GLU A 979 51.18 10.47 -43.54
N LYS A 980 52.10 10.25 -42.59
CA LYS A 980 53.54 10.56 -42.41
C LYS A 980 54.28 9.56 -41.44
N ILE A 981 53.64 8.97 -40.41
CA ILE A 981 54.24 8.24 -39.22
C ILE A 981 55.77 8.11 -39.26
N GLN A 982 56.47 8.73 -38.30
CA GLN A 982 57.85 8.38 -37.96
C GLN A 982 58.17 8.54 -36.47
N ALA A 983 58.42 7.42 -35.78
CA ALA A 983 59.27 7.42 -34.59
C ALA A 983 60.62 6.78 -34.91
N HIS A 984 61.69 7.44 -34.47
CA HIS A 984 63.06 6.92 -34.46
C HIS A 984 63.73 7.26 -33.13
N LEU A 985 64.21 6.25 -32.43
CA LEU A 985 65.58 6.32 -31.91
C LEU A 985 66.26 4.97 -32.17
N LEU A 986 67.02 4.91 -33.27
CA LEU A 986 68.12 3.95 -33.37
C LEU A 986 69.25 4.48 -32.49
N ASP A 987 69.85 3.61 -31.68
CA ASP A 987 71.10 3.96 -30.98
C ASP A 987 72.15 4.24 -32.06
N ASN A 988 72.58 5.50 -32.18
CA ASN A 988 73.42 5.99 -33.27
C ASN A 988 74.83 5.34 -33.30
N ASN A 989 75.12 4.47 -32.33
CA ASN A 989 76.37 3.74 -32.17
C ASN A 989 76.37 2.33 -32.81
N ASP A 990 75.23 1.84 -33.33
CA ASP A 990 75.11 0.46 -33.83
C ASP A 990 74.43 0.38 -35.22
N LEU A 991 75.27 0.36 -36.27
CA LEU A 991 74.85 0.38 -37.68
C LEU A 991 74.36 -1.00 -38.19
N ASP A 992 74.58 -2.09 -37.45
CA ASP A 992 74.38 -3.47 -37.92
C ASP A 992 72.94 -3.99 -37.70
N ALA A 993 72.01 -3.16 -37.20
CA ALA A 993 70.71 -3.63 -36.70
C ALA A 993 69.52 -2.75 -37.08
N VAL A 994 69.41 -2.37 -38.36
CA VAL A 994 68.22 -1.70 -38.88
C VAL A 994 67.14 -2.73 -39.22
N ALA A 995 65.93 -2.57 -38.67
CA ALA A 995 64.76 -3.38 -39.01
C ALA A 995 63.50 -2.50 -38.96
N TYR A 996 62.53 -2.77 -39.84
CA TYR A 996 61.25 -2.08 -39.85
C TYR A 996 60.09 -3.06 -39.67
N ALA A 997 59.01 -2.60 -39.04
CA ALA A 997 57.83 -3.40 -38.70
C ALA A 997 56.54 -2.68 -39.11
N VAL A 998 55.56 -3.42 -39.59
CA VAL A 998 54.24 -2.90 -39.98
C VAL A 998 53.23 -3.09 -38.84
N LEU A 999 52.55 -2.02 -38.46
CA LEU A 999 51.41 -2.06 -37.53
C LEU A 999 50.14 -2.45 -38.30
N CYS A 1000 49.43 -3.45 -37.79
CA CYS A 1000 48.23 -4.02 -38.39
C CYS A 1000 47.06 -3.95 -37.40
N GLU A 1001 45.88 -3.61 -37.91
CA GLU A 1001 44.60 -3.68 -37.18
C GLU A 1001 44.20 -5.16 -37.08
N GLU A 1002 43.87 -5.69 -35.89
CA GLU A 1002 43.58 -7.13 -35.69
C GLU A 1002 42.32 -7.67 -36.39
#